data_AF-A0A8T2MYM1-F1
#
_entry.id   AF-A0A8T2MYM1-F1
#
_cell.length_a   1.000
_cell.length_b   1.000
_cell.length_c   1.000
_cell.angle_alpha   90.00
_cell.angle_beta   90.00
_cell.angle_gamma   90.00
#
_symmetry.space_group_name_H-M   'P 1'
#
loop_
_entity.id
_entity.type
_entity.pdbx_description
1 polymer ?
#
loop_
_entity_poly.entity_id
_entity_poly.type
_entity_poly.pdbx_seq_one_letter_code
_entity_poly.pdbx_strand_id
1 'polypeptide(L)'
;MACTQQSALKYIRNSTTHLIGRLRNLPLIVEKLHQCRVLNEYEVSDINSIPEECKQTRRILEMVIAEGEEACYEFLKILDVTRKRTLPEQQQDFSASQNGSSCDLHQWITSFPFREDQKVCTTGSGPCHKYQRELKEKAEQVVKYEWLKQTMIITKDESKWKTLPYTPLVLDADVNEISKSKSKKYRKPRPKKLKTFIPKDKSSLSPVDLLKTNEKKILLVGKPGIGKTTIAQQILSIWAEKEGCDLDYMFYFDESNFSNISKPISLKSLLFMYCEPPEAKDEVLQDIEKNSEDVVIIFDGIRDLGETSVLHQVLNNNLLRNAKIIVTCRPEDVSEGLLSYWPTYKVEVLGFSGESIRAYFNNIFSTDTDTAWSVLKNLELFTLCHVPMYAFIVAVCLSFGPCSIQDLPSTITAVYLHIFRLCIQKHGKKSVKKLDKYIQDNRGDILCLAETSYKALLQKTVCLNGVDWQEHSVQCAFLRSVVIQKSPSSAQTISSFLHNTMQEFWAALWLLENPEKISEILLRCQTEEGKYLRYILPFLCGFLFEQNSELVRCVVPEDQVKTLSEKLPVDIMNTFLLLGPAYEHENARLEFETENLLFVCECLYESRSEKACSHFLKELGYHFDLREENLDPHQCCAVSYVVNQAEDRSVQLDLENSTVTDPGWKLILSCVKKVQMLGLNPSMFSELWETALHCGQQCDFADVLRVCGSEIHFPVQEDGGLCETAGYVMKQSPEKVKLCLHWDKHIDRPAKNFTETISQCLSNIATIRFIPPKHQMGPSEEWKTRVSSFKMDLCLQGALYETETGQRITGTLMSALSLDTAEQQSEFLLDLYSHVKDYETQTGRSVLSALQTLYQSAPAEWVIDLSKRKASLFLEVLKLQTVTKPVKLMGWTDEEGEVWIFLECLPYISELGFIPPKHQMGPSEEWKTRVSSFKMDLCLQGAFYEKETGQKITGTLMSALRLDTAVQQSEFLLDLYSHVKDYETQTGRSVLSALQTLYQSAPAEWVIDLSKRKASLFLEVLKLQTVKKPVKLMGWTDEEGEVRIFLECLPYISELGCDYLWVSEWVIDLSKRKASLFLEVLKLQRVKKPVKLMGWTDEEGEVWIFLECLPYISQLRFIPPKHQMGLSEEWKTRVSSFKMDLCLQGAFYEKETGQKITGTLISALRLDTAVQQSEFLLDLYSHVKEDSDIVIISLQF
;
A
#
# COMPACT_ATOMS: atom_id res chain seq x y z
N MET A 1 19.76 -33.08 24.85
CA MET A 1 20.84 -32.89 25.84
C MET A 1 20.65 -33.90 26.95
N ALA A 2 21.73 -34.55 27.39
CA ALA A 2 21.73 -35.71 28.28
C ALA A 2 21.03 -35.41 29.62
N CYS A 3 19.95 -36.15 29.90
CA CYS A 3 19.19 -36.07 31.14
C CYS A 3 19.94 -36.84 32.23
N THR A 4 20.74 -36.15 33.05
CA THR A 4 21.21 -36.71 34.31
C THR A 4 20.01 -36.79 35.25
N GLN A 5 19.49 -38.00 35.50
CA GLN A 5 18.44 -38.25 36.49
C GLN A 5 18.93 -37.77 37.88
N GLN A 6 18.60 -36.52 38.23
CA GLN A 6 18.85 -36.00 39.56
C GLN A 6 17.75 -36.49 40.50
N SER A 7 18.14 -37.08 41.64
CA SER A 7 17.21 -37.52 42.67
C SER A 7 16.40 -36.33 43.24
N ALA A 8 15.14 -36.53 43.62
CA ALA A 8 14.26 -35.53 44.20
C ALA A 8 14.89 -34.85 45.42
N LEU A 9 15.54 -35.64 46.29
CA LEU A 9 16.23 -35.12 47.47
C LEU A 9 17.42 -34.22 47.08
N LYS A 10 18.19 -34.60 46.05
CA LYS A 10 19.28 -33.77 45.54
C LYS A 10 18.74 -32.53 44.81
N TYR A 11 17.57 -32.61 44.18
CA TYR A 11 16.93 -31.50 43.48
C TYR A 11 16.43 -30.42 44.44
N ILE A 12 15.78 -30.83 45.54
CA ILE A 12 15.35 -29.91 46.60
C ILE A 12 16.56 -29.33 47.36
N ARG A 13 17.55 -30.15 47.74
CA ARG A 13 18.75 -29.65 48.46
C ARG A 13 19.49 -28.55 47.71
N ASN A 14 19.56 -28.64 46.39
CA ASN A 14 20.22 -27.63 45.56
C ASN A 14 19.40 -26.33 45.43
N SER A 15 18.10 -26.38 45.73
CA SER A 15 17.15 -25.27 45.54
C SER A 15 16.57 -24.73 46.86
N THR A 16 16.93 -25.29 48.01
CA THR A 16 16.45 -24.89 49.34
C THR A 16 16.57 -23.38 49.58
N THR A 17 17.69 -22.77 49.19
CA THR A 17 17.94 -21.32 49.32
C THR A 17 17.02 -20.47 48.45
N HIS A 18 16.54 -21.01 47.33
CA HIS A 18 15.64 -20.33 46.40
C HIS A 18 14.16 -20.51 46.78
N LEU A 19 13.80 -21.59 47.48
CA LEU A 19 12.42 -21.84 47.92
C LEU A 19 12.05 -21.09 49.21
N ILE A 20 13.02 -20.90 50.12
CA ILE A 20 12.80 -20.17 51.38
C ILE A 20 12.38 -18.72 51.08
N GLY A 21 11.18 -18.36 51.53
CA GLY A 21 10.62 -17.01 51.38
C GLY A 21 9.97 -16.71 50.03
N ARG A 22 9.92 -17.68 49.10
CA ARG A 22 9.24 -17.53 47.80
C ARG A 22 8.00 -18.43 47.66
N LEU A 23 7.87 -19.48 48.45
CA LEU A 23 6.66 -20.31 48.48
C LEU A 23 5.48 -19.54 49.10
N ARG A 24 4.33 -19.60 48.44
CA ARG A 24 3.06 -19.01 48.87
C ARG A 24 2.13 -20.10 49.39
N ASN A 25 1.15 -19.70 50.22
CA ASN A 25 0.09 -20.58 50.71
C ASN A 25 0.63 -21.84 51.42
N LEU A 26 1.55 -21.64 52.37
CA LEU A 26 2.16 -22.70 53.18
C LEU A 26 1.13 -23.61 53.88
N PRO A 27 -0.03 -23.13 54.38
CA PRO A 27 -1.05 -24.00 54.95
C PRO A 27 -1.54 -25.09 53.98
N LEU A 28 -1.71 -24.75 52.70
CA LEU A 28 -2.10 -25.73 51.66
C LEU A 28 -1.02 -26.79 51.46
N ILE A 29 0.26 -26.39 51.46
CA ILE A 29 1.39 -27.31 51.31
C ILE A 29 1.44 -28.27 52.50
N VAL A 30 1.30 -27.76 53.72
CA VAL A 30 1.33 -28.56 54.96
C VAL A 30 0.14 -29.52 55.02
N GLU A 31 -1.05 -29.06 54.67
CA GLU A 31 -2.24 -29.92 54.60
C GLU A 31 -2.06 -31.08 53.61
N LYS A 32 -1.49 -30.80 52.43
CA LYS A 32 -1.22 -31.82 51.41
C LYS A 32 -0.16 -32.82 51.86
N LEU A 33 0.91 -32.35 52.49
CA LEU A 33 1.95 -33.22 53.05
C LEU A 33 1.39 -34.14 54.15
N HIS A 34 0.47 -33.65 54.97
CA HIS A 34 -0.25 -34.48 55.94
C HIS A 34 -1.16 -35.51 55.27
N GLN A 35 -1.93 -35.11 54.24
CA GLN A 35 -2.79 -36.02 53.47
C GLN A 35 -1.99 -37.14 52.80
N CYS A 36 -0.78 -36.84 52.29
CA CYS A 36 0.14 -37.82 51.70
C CYS A 36 0.90 -38.66 52.75
N ARG A 37 0.62 -38.50 54.05
CA ARG A 37 1.32 -39.15 55.18
C ARG A 37 2.82 -38.87 55.24
N VAL A 38 3.26 -37.75 54.67
CA VAL A 38 4.64 -37.26 54.77
C VAL A 38 4.87 -36.55 56.10
N LEU A 39 3.83 -35.91 56.65
CA LEU A 39 3.86 -35.30 57.97
C LEU A 39 2.78 -35.93 58.87
N ASN A 40 3.08 -36.09 60.16
CA ASN A 40 2.10 -36.50 61.17
C ASN A 40 1.43 -35.28 61.85
N GLU A 41 0.34 -35.51 62.61
CA GLU A 41 -0.40 -34.43 63.27
C GLU A 41 0.46 -33.56 64.22
N TYR A 42 1.48 -34.15 64.86
CA TYR A 42 2.39 -33.41 65.74
C TYR A 42 3.31 -32.48 64.94
N GLU A 43 3.82 -32.92 63.79
CA GLU A 43 4.66 -32.12 62.89
C GLU A 43 3.88 -30.98 62.22
N VAL A 44 2.63 -31.23 61.84
CA VAL A 44 1.74 -30.19 61.33
C VAL A 44 1.51 -29.10 62.38
N SER A 45 1.28 -29.50 63.64
CA SER A 45 1.14 -28.57 64.77
C SER A 45 2.43 -27.79 65.03
N ASP A 46 3.61 -28.45 64.98
CA ASP A 46 4.93 -27.80 65.10
C ASP A 46 5.12 -26.74 64.01
N ILE A 47 4.86 -27.07 62.74
CA ILE A 47 4.99 -26.14 61.60
C ILE A 47 4.00 -24.97 61.72
N ASN A 48 2.75 -25.23 62.10
CA ASN A 48 1.71 -24.19 62.23
C ASN A 48 1.94 -23.26 63.42
N SER A 49 2.74 -23.66 64.41
CA SER A 49 3.11 -22.82 65.56
C SER A 49 4.17 -21.75 65.23
N ILE A 50 4.80 -21.81 64.05
CA ILE A 50 5.87 -20.89 63.63
C ILE A 50 5.27 -19.62 62.98
N PRO A 51 5.50 -18.41 63.55
CA PRO A 51 4.86 -17.18 63.04
C PRO A 51 5.44 -16.62 61.73
N GLU A 52 6.72 -16.92 61.42
CA GLU A 52 7.40 -16.39 60.23
C GLU A 52 7.39 -17.39 59.06
N GLU A 53 6.80 -17.01 57.93
CA GLU A 53 6.68 -17.85 56.72
C GLU A 53 8.03 -18.37 56.19
N CYS A 54 9.10 -17.57 56.27
CA CYS A 54 10.44 -18.02 55.86
C CYS A 54 10.98 -19.14 56.78
N LYS A 55 10.75 -19.04 58.09
CA LYS A 55 11.14 -20.07 59.07
C LYS A 55 10.26 -21.30 58.92
N GLN A 56 8.97 -21.11 58.66
CA GLN A 56 8.01 -22.17 58.39
C GLN A 56 8.38 -22.95 57.12
N THR A 57 8.72 -22.25 56.03
CA THR A 57 9.21 -22.87 54.79
C THR A 57 10.48 -23.68 55.01
N ARG A 58 11.44 -23.12 55.78
CA ARG A 58 12.68 -23.84 56.12
C ARG A 58 12.38 -25.11 56.90
N ARG A 59 11.48 -25.04 57.88
CA ARG A 59 11.09 -26.20 58.70
C ARG A 59 10.43 -27.30 57.86
N ILE A 60 9.55 -26.94 56.92
CA ILE A 60 8.93 -27.88 55.97
C ILE A 60 10.00 -28.57 55.14
N LEU A 61 10.93 -27.81 54.55
CA LEU A 61 12.01 -28.39 53.72
C LEU A 61 12.94 -29.29 54.54
N GLU A 62 13.28 -28.91 55.78
CA GLU A 62 14.10 -29.75 56.67
C GLU A 62 13.42 -31.09 56.99
N MET A 63 12.12 -31.08 57.31
CA MET A 63 11.36 -32.30 57.59
C MET A 63 11.25 -33.19 56.35
N VAL A 64 10.87 -32.63 55.19
CA VAL A 64 10.76 -33.37 53.93
C VAL A 64 12.10 -33.97 53.49
N ILE A 65 13.22 -33.27 53.70
CA ILE A 65 14.56 -33.78 53.40
C ILE A 65 14.99 -34.88 54.39
N ALA A 66 14.58 -34.78 55.67
CA ALA A 66 14.89 -35.78 56.70
C ALA A 66 14.16 -37.11 56.47
N GLU A 67 12.90 -37.05 56.01
CA GLU A 67 12.08 -38.23 55.67
C GLU A 67 12.58 -38.99 54.43
N GLY A 68 13.39 -38.36 53.57
CA GLY A 68 14.12 -39.03 52.49
C GLY A 68 13.55 -38.80 51.09
N GLU A 69 13.98 -39.65 50.15
CA GLU A 69 13.79 -39.45 48.70
C GLU A 69 12.29 -39.46 48.29
N GLU A 70 11.48 -40.35 48.86
CA GLU A 70 10.05 -40.45 48.54
C GLU A 70 9.25 -39.24 49.06
N ALA A 71 9.55 -38.76 50.27
CA ALA A 71 8.95 -37.53 50.81
C ALA A 71 9.32 -36.29 49.96
N CYS A 72 10.58 -36.21 49.54
CA CYS A 72 11.06 -35.18 48.61
C CYS A 72 10.34 -35.24 47.25
N TYR A 73 10.11 -36.44 46.71
CA TYR A 73 9.39 -36.62 45.46
C TYR A 73 7.92 -36.20 45.57
N GLU A 74 7.23 -36.60 46.65
CA GLU A 74 5.84 -36.19 46.91
C GLU A 74 5.72 -34.67 47.13
N PHE A 75 6.69 -34.04 47.79
CA PHE A 75 6.73 -32.58 47.93
C PHE A 75 6.85 -31.87 46.57
N LEU A 76 7.75 -32.32 45.68
CA LEU A 76 7.85 -31.77 44.32
C LEU A 76 6.56 -31.97 43.53
N LYS A 77 5.90 -33.12 43.67
CA LYS A 77 4.62 -33.42 43.02
C LYS A 77 3.51 -32.49 43.52
N ILE A 78 3.45 -32.24 44.83
CA ILE A 78 2.54 -31.25 45.43
C ILE A 78 2.82 -29.86 44.85
N LEU A 79 4.09 -29.46 44.76
CA LEU A 79 4.47 -28.15 44.19
C LEU A 79 4.10 -28.04 42.71
N ASP A 80 4.27 -29.07 41.88
CA ASP A 80 3.88 -29.01 40.46
C ASP A 80 2.36 -28.94 40.29
N VAL A 81 1.60 -29.76 41.03
CA VAL A 81 0.13 -29.74 41.00
C VAL A 81 -0.42 -28.41 41.51
N THR A 82 0.20 -27.83 42.55
CA THR A 82 -0.27 -26.58 43.17
C THR A 82 0.46 -25.34 42.66
N ARG A 83 1.29 -25.44 41.61
CA ARG A 83 2.26 -24.40 41.22
C ARG A 83 1.67 -23.02 41.00
N LYS A 84 0.44 -22.91 40.49
CA LYS A 84 -0.26 -21.62 40.32
C LYS A 84 -0.59 -20.93 41.65
N ARG A 85 -0.73 -21.70 42.74
CA ARG A 85 -1.16 -21.26 44.08
C ARG A 85 0.00 -21.18 45.08
N THR A 86 1.06 -21.96 44.87
CA THR A 86 2.19 -22.09 45.80
C THR A 86 3.48 -21.45 45.30
N LEU A 87 3.58 -21.12 44.02
CA LEU A 87 4.71 -20.37 43.44
C LEU A 87 4.28 -18.94 43.07
N PRO A 88 5.20 -17.96 43.06
CA PRO A 88 4.89 -16.58 42.66
C PRO A 88 4.69 -16.46 41.14
N GLU A 89 3.75 -15.61 40.72
CA GLU A 89 3.42 -15.36 39.31
C GLU A 89 4.62 -14.89 38.48
N GLN A 90 4.64 -15.24 37.19
CA GLN A 90 5.65 -14.80 36.22
C GLN A 90 5.54 -13.28 36.01
N GLN A 91 6.42 -12.50 36.64
CA GLN A 91 6.57 -11.07 36.34
C GLN A 91 7.27 -10.89 34.98
N GLN A 92 6.57 -10.33 34.00
CA GLN A 92 7.18 -9.63 32.86
C GLN A 92 7.24 -8.13 33.16
N ASP A 93 8.02 -7.75 34.19
CA ASP A 93 8.43 -6.36 34.37
C ASP A 93 9.76 -6.15 33.62
N PHE A 94 9.71 -5.39 32.53
CA PHE A 94 10.86 -5.01 31.69
C PHE A 94 11.80 -3.98 32.34
N SER A 95 11.82 -3.86 33.67
CA SER A 95 12.65 -2.88 34.37
C SER A 95 13.25 -3.42 35.67
N ALA A 96 13.96 -4.55 35.60
CA ALA A 96 14.88 -4.98 36.65
C ALA A 96 15.94 -5.97 36.13
N SER A 97 16.72 -5.57 35.11
CA SER A 97 17.92 -6.32 34.69
C SER A 97 19.19 -5.58 35.11
N GLN A 98 19.46 -5.56 36.41
CA GLN A 98 20.81 -5.35 36.93
C GLN A 98 20.85 -5.80 38.40
N ASN A 99 20.79 -7.12 38.61
CA ASN A 99 21.51 -7.89 39.64
C ASN A 99 21.08 -9.37 39.52
N GLY A 100 22.04 -10.28 39.60
CA GLY A 100 21.98 -11.62 39.01
C GLY A 100 20.91 -12.61 39.51
N SER A 101 20.59 -13.55 38.61
CA SER A 101 20.01 -14.89 38.84
C SER A 101 18.76 -14.99 39.72
N SER A 102 17.65 -14.41 39.28
CA SER A 102 16.31 -14.86 39.73
C SER A 102 15.88 -16.06 38.88
N CYS A 103 16.02 -17.28 39.43
CA CYS A 103 15.48 -18.49 38.81
C CYS A 103 13.94 -18.45 38.82
N ASP A 104 13.29 -18.64 37.67
CA ASP A 104 11.83 -18.80 37.57
C ASP A 104 11.44 -20.15 38.18
N LEU A 105 10.65 -20.12 39.25
CA LEU A 105 10.24 -21.31 39.99
C LEU A 105 9.29 -22.19 39.16
N HIS A 106 8.53 -21.61 38.22
CA HIS A 106 7.66 -22.38 37.31
C HIS A 106 8.48 -23.19 36.31
N GLN A 107 9.52 -22.59 35.73
CA GLN A 107 10.44 -23.29 34.84
C GLN A 107 11.30 -24.31 35.62
N TRP A 108 11.68 -23.98 36.85
CA TRP A 108 12.42 -24.88 37.73
C TRP A 108 11.63 -26.15 38.07
N ILE A 109 10.36 -26.06 38.48
CA ILE A 109 9.59 -27.28 38.79
C ILE A 109 9.34 -28.13 37.53
N THR A 110 9.11 -27.49 36.39
CA THR A 110 8.91 -28.18 35.09
C THR A 110 10.16 -28.92 34.62
N SER A 111 11.35 -28.53 35.11
CA SER A 111 12.62 -29.17 34.76
C SER A 111 12.88 -30.47 35.53
N PHE A 112 12.01 -30.84 36.47
CA PHE A 112 12.10 -32.11 37.21
C PHE A 112 11.34 -33.24 36.47
N PRO A 113 11.97 -34.40 36.20
CA PRO A 113 11.34 -35.51 35.48
C PRO A 113 10.43 -36.33 36.40
N PHE A 114 9.13 -36.00 36.45
CA PHE A 114 8.12 -36.81 37.15
C PHE A 114 7.87 -38.15 36.43
N ARG A 115 7.62 -39.22 37.19
CA ARG A 115 7.14 -40.51 36.66
C ARG A 115 5.69 -40.37 36.19
N GLU A 116 5.36 -40.91 35.02
CA GLU A 116 4.00 -40.91 34.46
C GLU A 116 3.05 -41.81 35.27
N ASP A 117 2.56 -41.33 36.41
CA ASP A 117 1.50 -41.97 37.20
C ASP A 117 0.35 -40.99 37.48
N GLN A 118 -0.88 -41.52 37.47
CA GLN A 118 -2.19 -40.84 37.54
C GLN A 118 -2.23 -39.58 38.45
N LYS A 119 -2.71 -38.46 37.89
CA LYS A 119 -3.00 -37.21 38.61
C LYS A 119 -3.99 -37.46 39.75
N VAL A 120 -3.51 -37.42 41.00
CA VAL A 120 -4.38 -37.34 42.19
C VAL A 120 -4.88 -35.91 42.31
N CYS A 121 -6.16 -35.72 42.00
CA CYS A 121 -6.81 -34.42 41.95
C CYS A 121 -7.42 -34.03 43.29
N THR A 122 -6.98 -32.91 43.87
CA THR A 122 -7.47 -32.48 45.20
C THR A 122 -7.55 -30.95 45.38
N THR A 123 -7.95 -30.22 44.34
CA THR A 123 -8.16 -28.77 44.39
C THR A 123 -9.65 -28.43 44.41
N GLY A 124 -10.22 -28.26 45.60
CA GLY A 124 -11.61 -27.84 45.80
C GLY A 124 -12.29 -28.55 46.98
N SER A 125 -13.27 -27.92 47.62
CA SER A 125 -14.12 -28.63 48.58
C SER A 125 -15.11 -29.56 47.84
N GLY A 126 -15.61 -30.59 48.53
CA GLY A 126 -16.61 -31.52 47.97
C GLY A 126 -17.85 -30.81 47.37
N PRO A 127 -18.43 -29.80 48.04
CA PRO A 127 -19.53 -28.99 47.50
C PRO A 127 -19.19 -28.27 46.19
N CYS A 128 -17.99 -27.70 46.06
CA CYS A 128 -17.57 -26.98 44.85
C CYS A 128 -17.47 -27.90 43.63
N HIS A 129 -16.88 -29.10 43.78
CA HIS A 129 -16.83 -30.08 42.69
C HIS A 129 -18.21 -30.63 42.31
N LYS A 130 -19.12 -30.77 43.29
CA LYS A 130 -20.52 -31.13 43.02
C LYS A 130 -21.20 -30.04 42.20
N TYR A 131 -21.01 -28.78 42.56
CA TYR A 131 -21.57 -27.64 41.83
C TYR A 131 -20.97 -27.49 40.42
N GLN A 132 -19.67 -27.69 40.23
CA GLN A 132 -19.05 -27.72 38.90
C GLN A 132 -19.69 -28.78 38.00
N ARG A 133 -19.98 -29.98 38.53
CA ARG A 133 -20.68 -31.03 37.77
C ARG A 133 -22.08 -30.60 37.36
N GLU A 134 -22.84 -29.98 38.25
CA GLU A 134 -24.17 -29.46 37.94
C GLU A 134 -24.13 -28.33 36.90
N LEU A 135 -23.12 -27.45 36.96
CA LEU A 135 -22.90 -26.44 35.92
C LEU A 135 -22.58 -27.08 34.56
N LYS A 136 -21.78 -28.15 34.52
CA LYS A 136 -21.49 -28.91 33.29
C LYS A 136 -22.74 -29.62 32.76
N GLU A 137 -23.52 -30.27 33.62
CA GLU A 137 -24.80 -30.87 33.24
C GLU A 137 -25.78 -29.82 32.71
N LYS A 138 -25.83 -28.64 33.33
CA LYS A 138 -26.63 -27.51 32.87
C LYS A 138 -26.15 -26.99 31.52
N ALA A 139 -24.84 -26.88 31.32
CA ALA A 139 -24.22 -26.50 30.06
C ALA A 139 -24.57 -27.48 28.94
N GLU A 140 -24.47 -28.79 29.19
CA GLU A 140 -24.89 -29.81 28.23
C GLU A 140 -26.37 -29.73 27.90
N GLN A 141 -27.23 -29.44 28.90
CA GLN A 141 -28.66 -29.24 28.68
C GLN A 141 -28.90 -28.05 27.76
N VAL A 142 -28.24 -26.90 27.98
CA VAL A 142 -28.37 -25.72 27.11
C VAL A 142 -28.01 -26.06 25.67
N VAL A 143 -26.84 -26.69 25.45
CA VAL A 143 -26.35 -27.06 24.11
C VAL A 143 -27.25 -28.08 23.41
N LYS A 144 -27.63 -29.18 24.09
CA LYS A 144 -28.49 -30.23 23.52
C LYS A 144 -29.91 -29.73 23.26
N TYR A 145 -30.49 -28.97 24.19
CA TYR A 145 -31.89 -28.55 24.15
C TYR A 145 -32.18 -27.52 23.05
N GLU A 146 -31.27 -26.56 22.81
CA GLU A 146 -31.49 -25.57 21.75
C GLU A 146 -31.40 -26.18 20.34
N TRP A 147 -30.44 -27.08 20.11
CA TRP A 147 -30.29 -27.76 18.83
C TRP A 147 -31.45 -28.73 18.54
N LEU A 148 -31.87 -29.52 19.53
CA LEU A 148 -33.02 -30.42 19.42
C LEU A 148 -34.33 -29.65 19.21
N LYS A 149 -34.53 -28.50 19.86
CA LYS A 149 -35.74 -27.68 19.65
C LYS A 149 -35.79 -27.02 18.27
N GLN A 150 -34.67 -26.50 17.77
CA GLN A 150 -34.59 -25.91 16.43
C GLN A 150 -34.96 -26.93 15.34
N THR A 151 -34.51 -28.17 15.49
CA THR A 151 -34.84 -29.26 14.57
C THR A 151 -36.24 -29.83 14.78
N MET A 152 -36.75 -29.89 16.02
CA MET A 152 -38.12 -30.35 16.35
C MET A 152 -39.24 -29.44 15.87
N ILE A 153 -39.08 -28.11 15.99
CA ILE A 153 -40.09 -27.13 15.52
C ILE A 153 -40.31 -27.28 14.01
N ILE A 154 -39.23 -27.58 13.29
CA ILE A 154 -39.26 -27.73 11.84
C ILE A 154 -39.59 -29.17 11.45
N THR A 155 -39.17 -30.18 12.20
CA THR A 155 -39.25 -31.59 11.81
C THR A 155 -39.70 -32.44 13.00
N LYS A 156 -40.86 -33.08 12.89
CA LYS A 156 -41.34 -34.04 13.92
C LYS A 156 -40.63 -35.39 13.88
N ASP A 157 -39.50 -35.49 13.18
CA ASP A 157 -38.79 -36.74 12.91
C ASP A 157 -37.33 -36.60 13.33
N GLU A 158 -37.06 -37.01 14.58
CA GLU A 158 -35.72 -37.00 15.19
C GLU A 158 -34.73 -37.89 14.44
N SER A 159 -35.19 -38.85 13.62
CA SER A 159 -34.34 -39.87 13.02
C SER A 159 -33.45 -39.37 11.87
N LYS A 160 -33.83 -38.25 11.22
CA LYS A 160 -33.11 -37.70 10.07
C LYS A 160 -31.97 -36.74 10.45
N TRP A 161 -32.04 -36.11 11.61
CA TRP A 161 -31.08 -35.13 12.07
C TRP A 161 -30.34 -35.71 13.28
N LYS A 162 -29.29 -36.50 13.04
CA LYS A 162 -28.32 -36.84 14.09
C LYS A 162 -27.57 -35.58 14.51
N THR A 163 -27.05 -35.54 15.75
CA THR A 163 -26.23 -34.43 16.28
C THR A 163 -25.19 -34.01 15.24
N LEU A 164 -25.46 -32.90 14.55
CA LEU A 164 -24.56 -32.41 13.51
C LEU A 164 -23.30 -31.89 14.19
N PRO A 165 -22.10 -32.25 13.70
CA PRO A 165 -20.87 -31.72 14.24
C PRO A 165 -20.82 -30.20 14.04
N TYR A 166 -20.23 -29.49 15.01
CA TYR A 166 -19.96 -28.07 14.88
C TYR A 166 -19.19 -27.79 13.58
N THR A 167 -19.75 -26.92 12.74
CA THR A 167 -19.07 -26.46 11.53
C THR A 167 -18.26 -25.21 11.87
N PRO A 168 -16.93 -25.20 11.64
CA PRO A 168 -16.09 -24.07 12.00
C PRO A 168 -16.52 -22.74 11.38
N LEU A 169 -16.53 -21.70 12.20
CA LEU A 169 -16.71 -20.30 11.80
C LEU A 169 -15.35 -19.60 11.82
N VAL A 170 -15.13 -18.67 10.90
CA VAL A 170 -13.89 -17.89 10.91
C VAL A 170 -14.02 -16.69 11.83
N LEU A 171 -12.97 -16.49 12.61
CA LEU A 171 -12.82 -15.45 13.61
C LEU A 171 -11.61 -14.58 13.24
N ASP A 172 -11.82 -13.26 13.16
CA ASP A 172 -10.76 -12.30 12.91
C ASP A 172 -10.52 -11.45 14.15
N ALA A 173 -9.29 -11.47 14.66
CA ALA A 173 -8.91 -10.71 15.84
C ALA A 173 -8.38 -9.33 15.41
N ASP A 174 -9.02 -8.28 15.89
CA ASP A 174 -8.63 -6.91 15.58
C ASP A 174 -7.30 -6.60 16.29
N VAL A 175 -6.16 -6.66 15.57
CA VAL A 175 -4.85 -6.27 16.11
C VAL A 175 -4.83 -4.75 16.25
N ASN A 176 -5.27 -4.27 17.41
CA ASN A 176 -5.09 -2.88 17.82
C ASN A 176 -3.60 -2.58 18.04
N GLU A 177 -2.88 -2.18 17.00
CA GLU A 177 -1.68 -1.34 17.17
C GLU A 177 -2.12 0.05 17.66
N ILE A 178 -2.38 0.20 18.96
CA ILE A 178 -2.40 1.51 19.61
C ILE A 178 -0.94 1.95 19.77
N SER A 179 -0.29 2.30 18.66
CA SER A 179 0.96 3.03 18.69
C SER A 179 0.67 4.48 19.10
N LYS A 180 1.24 4.90 20.24
CA LYS A 180 1.26 6.29 20.69
C LYS A 180 2.02 7.15 19.68
N SER A 181 1.37 7.59 18.60
CA SER A 181 1.93 8.59 17.69
C SER A 181 1.47 9.98 18.12
N LYS A 182 2.45 10.82 18.45
CA LYS A 182 2.25 12.23 18.78
C LYS A 182 1.64 12.95 17.57
N SER A 183 0.58 13.70 17.85
CA SER A 183 -0.18 14.60 16.99
C SER A 183 0.56 15.16 15.76
N LYS A 184 0.06 14.86 14.56
CA LYS A 184 -0.03 15.84 13.47
C LYS A 184 -1.49 16.24 13.30
N LYS A 185 -1.77 17.53 13.46
CA LYS A 185 -3.11 18.12 13.33
C LYS A 185 -3.62 17.94 11.89
N TYR A 186 -4.94 17.71 11.78
CA TYR A 186 -5.77 17.63 10.58
C TYR A 186 -5.85 16.28 9.85
N ARG A 187 -6.51 15.31 10.50
CA ARG A 187 -7.63 14.52 9.98
C ARG A 187 -8.27 13.81 11.17
N LYS A 188 -9.59 13.85 11.32
CA LYS A 188 -10.29 13.04 12.34
C LYS A 188 -9.95 11.56 12.07
N PRO A 189 -9.53 10.77 13.09
CA PRO A 189 -9.42 9.32 12.91
C PRO A 189 -10.85 8.78 12.69
N ARG A 190 -11.13 8.28 11.49
CA ARG A 190 -12.36 7.53 11.20
C ARG A 190 -12.24 6.14 11.87
N PRO A 191 -13.28 5.61 12.53
CA PRO A 191 -13.26 4.25 13.05
C PRO A 191 -13.05 3.27 11.88
N LYS A 192 -12.13 2.31 12.04
CA LYS A 192 -11.94 1.24 11.05
C LYS A 192 -13.23 0.42 10.96
N LYS A 193 -13.77 0.32 9.75
CA LYS A 193 -15.05 -0.35 9.45
C LYS A 193 -14.90 -1.87 9.53
N LEU A 194 -15.97 -2.50 9.98
CA LEU A 194 -16.11 -3.94 10.21
C LEU A 194 -15.89 -4.74 8.92
N LYS A 195 -15.29 -5.93 9.03
CA LYS A 195 -15.05 -6.84 7.91
C LYS A 195 -16.20 -7.82 7.83
N THR A 196 -16.92 -7.86 6.73
CA THR A 196 -17.85 -8.96 6.47
C THR A 196 -17.52 -9.50 5.10
N PHE A 197 -17.16 -10.77 4.97
CA PHE A 197 -16.99 -11.48 3.70
C PHE A 197 -16.79 -12.99 3.91
N ILE A 198 -16.98 -13.85 2.89
CA ILE A 198 -16.65 -15.29 2.97
C ILE A 198 -15.15 -15.45 3.26
N PRO A 199 -14.79 -15.78 4.51
CA PRO A 199 -13.43 -15.65 4.98
C PRO A 199 -12.53 -16.71 4.34
N LYS A 200 -11.30 -16.33 3.97
CA LYS A 200 -10.25 -17.27 3.59
C LYS A 200 -9.73 -17.95 4.86
N ASP A 201 -9.56 -19.27 4.83
CA ASP A 201 -8.99 -20.04 5.94
C ASP A 201 -7.48 -19.73 6.06
N LYS A 202 -7.13 -18.66 6.79
CA LYS A 202 -5.73 -18.32 7.13
C LYS A 202 -5.59 -18.37 8.64
N SER A 203 -4.87 -19.39 9.14
CA SER A 203 -4.55 -19.62 10.56
C SER A 203 -5.66 -19.13 11.51
N SER A 204 -6.85 -19.72 11.37
CA SER A 204 -8.07 -19.22 11.99
C SER A 204 -8.03 -19.40 13.51
N LEU A 205 -8.25 -18.30 14.24
CA LEU A 205 -8.49 -18.31 15.68
C LEU A 205 -9.65 -19.28 15.99
N SER A 206 -9.47 -20.22 16.92
CA SER A 206 -10.52 -21.17 17.30
C SER A 206 -11.23 -20.78 18.61
N PRO A 207 -12.43 -21.31 18.89
CA PRO A 207 -13.07 -21.14 20.20
C PRO A 207 -12.19 -21.59 21.38
N VAL A 208 -11.31 -22.57 21.17
CA VAL A 208 -10.34 -23.03 22.17
C VAL A 208 -9.28 -21.95 22.42
N ASP A 209 -8.85 -21.23 21.39
CA ASP A 209 -7.86 -20.16 21.51
C ASP A 209 -8.43 -18.95 22.26
N LEU A 210 -9.73 -18.66 22.11
CA LEU A 210 -10.44 -17.66 22.93
C LEU A 210 -10.45 -18.04 24.42
N LEU A 211 -10.50 -19.33 24.75
CA LEU A 211 -10.38 -19.78 26.14
C LEU A 211 -8.94 -19.70 26.65
N LYS A 212 -7.95 -19.94 25.79
CA LYS A 212 -6.51 -19.94 26.15
C LYS A 212 -5.86 -18.55 26.16
N THR A 213 -6.45 -17.54 25.52
CA THR A 213 -5.90 -16.19 25.50
C THR A 213 -5.75 -15.60 26.91
N ASN A 214 -4.75 -14.74 27.10
CA ASN A 214 -4.52 -14.02 28.36
C ASN A 214 -5.54 -12.88 28.56
N GLU A 215 -6.29 -12.54 27.51
CA GLU A 215 -7.27 -11.46 27.53
C GLU A 215 -8.49 -11.81 28.36
N LYS A 216 -8.85 -10.93 29.30
CA LYS A 216 -9.97 -11.14 30.24
C LYS A 216 -11.31 -10.62 29.70
N LYS A 217 -11.31 -9.63 28.82
CA LYS A 217 -12.53 -9.00 28.28
C LYS A 217 -12.58 -9.19 26.78
N ILE A 218 -13.38 -10.17 26.34
CA ILE A 218 -13.50 -10.56 24.94
C ILE A 218 -14.86 -10.10 24.43
N LEU A 219 -14.86 -9.36 23.32
CA LEU A 219 -16.08 -8.94 22.63
C LEU A 219 -16.18 -9.62 21.28
N LEU A 220 -17.23 -10.43 21.10
CA LEU A 220 -17.58 -11.08 19.84
C LEU A 220 -18.59 -10.22 19.09
N VAL A 221 -18.18 -9.66 17.95
CA VAL A 221 -19.01 -8.75 17.13
C VAL A 221 -19.34 -9.41 15.79
N GLY A 222 -20.55 -9.22 15.27
CA GLY A 222 -20.89 -9.67 13.92
C GLY A 222 -22.36 -9.53 13.56
N LYS A 223 -22.69 -9.59 12.25
CA LYS A 223 -24.05 -9.41 11.71
C LYS A 223 -25.09 -10.39 12.32
N PRO A 224 -26.40 -10.08 12.27
CA PRO A 224 -27.44 -11.01 12.71
C PRO A 224 -27.34 -12.37 11.99
N GLY A 225 -27.46 -13.48 12.73
CA GLY A 225 -27.42 -14.84 12.14
C GLY A 225 -26.04 -15.39 11.79
N ILE A 226 -24.96 -14.62 12.01
CA ILE A 226 -23.59 -15.00 11.60
C ILE A 226 -22.94 -16.10 12.45
N GLY A 227 -23.57 -16.50 13.56
CA GLY A 227 -23.09 -17.61 14.41
C GLY A 227 -22.46 -17.21 15.75
N LYS A 228 -22.65 -15.97 16.24
CA LYS A 228 -22.13 -15.51 17.55
C LYS A 228 -22.55 -16.42 18.71
N THR A 229 -23.85 -16.67 18.84
CA THR A 229 -24.44 -17.60 19.84
C THR A 229 -23.89 -19.01 19.67
N THR A 230 -23.69 -19.47 18.43
CA THR A 230 -23.11 -20.79 18.15
C THR A 230 -21.67 -20.91 18.67
N ILE A 231 -20.87 -19.84 18.60
CA ILE A 231 -19.52 -19.82 19.19
C ILE A 231 -19.60 -19.84 20.71
N ALA A 232 -20.47 -19.03 21.31
CA ALA A 232 -20.70 -19.04 22.76
C ALA A 232 -21.10 -20.44 23.28
N GLN A 233 -22.02 -21.10 22.58
CA GLN A 233 -22.44 -22.47 22.86
C GLN A 233 -21.31 -23.49 22.61
N GLN A 234 -20.48 -23.28 21.58
CA GLN A 234 -19.34 -24.17 21.32
C GLN A 234 -18.27 -24.05 22.41
N ILE A 235 -18.00 -22.84 22.91
CA ILE A 235 -17.14 -22.60 24.08
C ILE A 235 -17.70 -23.34 25.31
N LEU A 236 -19.02 -23.25 25.51
CA LEU A 236 -19.72 -23.94 26.59
C LEU A 236 -19.62 -25.47 26.47
N SER A 237 -19.77 -26.02 25.25
CA SER A 237 -19.62 -27.46 24.97
C SER A 237 -18.20 -27.94 25.24
N ILE A 238 -17.18 -27.22 24.74
CA ILE A 238 -15.76 -27.54 24.97
C ILE A 238 -15.43 -27.57 26.46
N TRP A 239 -15.98 -26.63 27.25
CA TRP A 239 -15.78 -26.62 28.70
C TRP A 239 -16.51 -27.76 29.41
N ALA A 240 -17.74 -28.08 29.00
CA ALA A 240 -18.50 -29.20 29.56
C ALA A 240 -17.81 -30.55 29.30
N GLU A 241 -17.29 -30.75 28.09
CA GLU A 241 -16.56 -31.97 27.66
C GLU A 241 -15.13 -32.06 28.22
N LYS A 242 -14.60 -30.98 28.80
CA LYS A 242 -13.23 -30.95 29.35
C LYS A 242 -13.09 -31.96 30.49
N GLU A 243 -12.28 -32.99 30.25
CA GLU A 243 -11.86 -33.94 31.27
C GLU A 243 -10.68 -33.37 32.08
N GLY A 244 -10.91 -33.15 33.37
CA GLY A 244 -9.92 -32.59 34.28
C GLY A 244 -10.52 -32.36 35.66
N CYS A 245 -9.68 -32.30 36.68
CA CYS A 245 -10.14 -32.07 38.04
C CYS A 245 -9.80 -30.69 38.59
N ASP A 246 -9.28 -29.82 37.72
CA ASP A 246 -9.11 -28.42 38.06
C ASP A 246 -10.51 -27.83 38.25
N LEU A 247 -10.73 -27.22 39.41
CA LEU A 247 -11.99 -26.59 39.74
C LEU A 247 -12.10 -25.27 38.97
N ASP A 248 -13.01 -25.23 38.01
CA ASP A 248 -13.32 -24.06 37.18
C ASP A 248 -14.84 -23.91 37.04
N TYR A 249 -15.30 -22.67 36.79
CA TYR A 249 -16.72 -22.34 36.73
C TYR A 249 -17.02 -21.58 35.45
N MET A 250 -18.06 -22.02 34.71
CA MET A 250 -18.57 -21.30 33.54
C MET A 250 -20.05 -20.98 33.69
N PHE A 251 -20.40 -19.71 33.50
CA PHE A 251 -21.77 -19.21 33.54
C PHE A 251 -22.17 -18.69 32.16
N TYR A 252 -23.36 -19.07 31.70
CA TYR A 252 -23.91 -18.64 30.42
C TYR A 252 -25.23 -17.91 30.65
N PHE A 253 -25.35 -16.69 30.12
CA PHE A 253 -26.58 -15.93 30.21
C PHE A 253 -26.98 -15.39 28.85
N ASP A 254 -28.22 -15.63 28.45
CA ASP A 254 -28.80 -15.12 27.21
C ASP A 254 -29.73 -13.91 27.45
N GLU A 255 -30.16 -13.27 26.36
CA GLU A 255 -31.09 -12.12 26.39
C GLU A 255 -32.45 -12.46 27.05
N SER A 256 -32.85 -13.74 27.09
CA SER A 256 -34.10 -14.19 27.72
C SER A 256 -33.98 -14.31 29.24
N ASN A 257 -32.78 -14.54 29.78
CA ASN A 257 -32.52 -14.56 31.22
C ASN A 257 -32.74 -13.17 31.87
N PHE A 258 -32.45 -12.07 31.16
CA PHE A 258 -32.44 -10.72 31.73
C PHE A 258 -33.64 -9.83 31.42
N SER A 259 -34.43 -10.16 30.39
CA SER A 259 -35.45 -9.25 29.85
C SER A 259 -36.71 -9.10 30.71
N ASN A 260 -36.96 -9.95 31.73
CA ASN A 260 -38.16 -9.86 32.56
C ASN A 260 -38.00 -10.30 34.04
N ILE A 261 -36.80 -10.68 34.48
CA ILE A 261 -36.51 -10.95 35.91
C ILE A 261 -36.07 -9.63 36.55
N SER A 262 -36.52 -9.34 37.78
CA SER A 262 -36.04 -8.19 38.57
C SER A 262 -34.50 -8.13 38.48
N LYS A 263 -33.95 -7.02 37.95
CA LYS A 263 -32.51 -6.87 37.71
C LYS A 263 -31.72 -7.38 38.94
N PRO A 264 -30.77 -8.31 38.76
CA PRO A 264 -30.12 -8.97 39.89
C PRO A 264 -29.47 -7.92 40.81
N ILE A 265 -29.78 -8.01 42.11
CA ILE A 265 -29.42 -7.02 43.12
C ILE A 265 -28.03 -7.35 43.74
N SER A 266 -27.58 -8.61 43.65
CA SER A 266 -26.27 -9.07 44.13
C SER A 266 -25.58 -10.07 43.18
N LEU A 267 -24.26 -10.25 43.34
CA LEU A 267 -23.48 -11.26 42.60
C LEU A 267 -24.05 -12.67 42.79
N LYS A 268 -24.41 -13.02 44.03
CA LYS A 268 -25.07 -14.29 44.38
C LYS A 268 -26.36 -14.49 43.58
N SER A 269 -27.19 -13.45 43.49
CA SER A 269 -28.45 -13.52 42.73
C SER A 269 -28.24 -13.62 41.22
N LEU A 270 -27.13 -13.09 40.70
CA LEU A 270 -26.77 -13.20 39.28
C LEU A 270 -26.31 -14.63 38.95
N LEU A 271 -25.30 -15.15 39.65
CA LEU A 271 -24.71 -16.45 39.35
C LEU A 271 -25.70 -17.61 39.54
N PHE A 272 -26.45 -17.58 40.64
CA PHE A 272 -27.39 -18.65 40.97
C PHE A 272 -28.71 -18.57 40.20
N MET A 273 -28.92 -17.51 39.43
CA MET A 273 -29.99 -17.46 38.42
C MET A 273 -29.77 -18.48 37.30
N TYR A 274 -28.51 -18.77 36.95
CA TYR A 274 -28.17 -19.76 35.93
C TYR A 274 -28.31 -21.19 36.45
N CYS A 275 -27.67 -21.47 37.59
CA CYS A 275 -27.71 -22.75 38.27
C CYS A 275 -27.48 -22.53 39.77
N GLU A 276 -28.42 -22.94 40.62
CA GLU A 276 -28.32 -22.75 42.07
C GLU A 276 -27.62 -23.96 42.72
N PRO A 277 -26.59 -23.75 43.57
CA PRO A 277 -25.92 -24.86 44.23
C PRO A 277 -26.84 -25.59 45.21
N PRO A 278 -26.74 -26.93 45.31
CA PRO A 278 -27.65 -27.76 46.08
C PRO A 278 -27.42 -27.60 47.59
N GLU A 279 -26.18 -27.36 47.99
CA GLU A 279 -25.70 -27.27 49.37
C GLU A 279 -24.59 -26.20 49.44
N ALA A 280 -24.31 -25.68 50.64
CA ALA A 280 -23.19 -24.78 50.93
C ALA A 280 -23.06 -23.54 50.02
N LYS A 281 -24.19 -22.84 49.77
CA LYS A 281 -24.27 -21.67 48.87
C LYS A 281 -23.23 -20.58 49.14
N ASP A 282 -22.94 -20.31 50.41
CA ASP A 282 -21.98 -19.27 50.80
C ASP A 282 -20.52 -19.73 50.65
N GLU A 283 -20.24 -21.03 50.84
CA GLU A 283 -18.92 -21.63 50.62
C GLU A 283 -18.55 -21.60 49.13
N VAL A 284 -19.48 -22.02 48.28
CA VAL A 284 -19.31 -21.98 46.81
C VAL A 284 -19.11 -20.54 46.34
N LEU A 285 -19.88 -19.58 46.86
CA LEU A 285 -19.71 -18.18 46.49
C LEU A 285 -18.36 -17.62 46.92
N GLN A 286 -17.90 -17.93 48.14
CA GLN A 286 -16.57 -17.51 48.62
C GLN A 286 -15.44 -18.11 47.77
N ASP A 287 -15.58 -19.35 47.32
CA ASP A 287 -14.60 -19.99 46.43
C ASP A 287 -14.55 -19.30 45.05
N ILE A 288 -15.70 -18.98 44.47
CA ILE A 288 -15.81 -18.23 43.20
C ILE A 288 -15.19 -16.83 43.33
N GLU A 289 -15.46 -16.11 44.43
CA GLU A 289 -14.91 -14.77 44.67
C GLU A 289 -13.38 -14.80 44.88
N LYS A 290 -12.87 -15.81 45.58
CA LYS A 290 -11.44 -15.96 45.90
C LYS A 290 -10.62 -16.44 44.70
N ASN A 291 -11.18 -17.33 43.87
CA ASN A 291 -10.52 -17.91 42.70
C ASN A 291 -11.14 -17.39 41.39
N SER A 292 -11.36 -16.08 41.30
CA SER A 292 -12.05 -15.47 40.15
C SER A 292 -11.37 -15.71 38.81
N GLU A 293 -10.08 -16.07 38.77
CA GLU A 293 -9.32 -16.43 37.56
C GLU A 293 -9.78 -17.74 36.89
N ASP A 294 -10.41 -18.64 37.65
CA ASP A 294 -10.95 -19.91 37.14
C ASP A 294 -12.44 -19.76 36.73
N VAL A 295 -12.95 -18.52 36.67
CA VAL A 295 -14.35 -18.19 36.34
C VAL A 295 -14.45 -17.58 34.94
N VAL A 296 -15.32 -18.14 34.11
CA VAL A 296 -15.69 -17.61 32.80
C VAL A 296 -17.19 -17.25 32.77
N ILE A 297 -17.53 -16.04 32.34
CA ILE A 297 -18.91 -15.59 32.20
C ILE A 297 -19.17 -15.21 30.75
N ILE A 298 -20.20 -15.79 30.16
CA ILE A 298 -20.66 -15.51 28.80
C ILE A 298 -21.98 -14.75 28.87
N PHE A 299 -22.02 -13.58 28.26
CA PHE A 299 -23.20 -12.74 28.07
C PHE A 299 -23.56 -12.72 26.59
N ASP A 300 -24.58 -13.50 26.20
CA ASP A 300 -25.00 -13.67 24.80
C ASP A 300 -26.17 -12.75 24.44
N GLY A 301 -25.92 -11.77 23.57
CA GLY A 301 -26.96 -10.90 22.99
C GLY A 301 -27.53 -9.82 23.91
N ILE A 302 -26.82 -9.43 24.98
CA ILE A 302 -27.34 -8.45 25.94
C ILE A 302 -27.17 -7.03 25.42
N ARG A 303 -28.29 -6.34 25.17
CA ARG A 303 -28.31 -4.97 24.62
C ARG A 303 -28.43 -3.85 25.67
N ASP A 304 -29.16 -4.07 26.76
CA ASP A 304 -29.28 -3.09 27.86
C ASP A 304 -28.40 -3.50 29.05
N LEU A 305 -27.23 -2.88 29.15
CA LEU A 305 -26.28 -3.12 30.24
C LEU A 305 -26.54 -2.26 31.49
N GLY A 306 -27.59 -1.43 31.50
CA GLY A 306 -28.08 -0.62 32.63
C GLY A 306 -27.00 -0.12 33.59
N GLU A 307 -26.65 1.17 33.49
CA GLU A 307 -25.53 1.85 34.18
C GLU A 307 -25.43 1.66 35.71
N THR A 308 -26.50 1.20 36.37
CA THR A 308 -26.60 1.09 37.84
C THR A 308 -26.79 -0.34 38.38
N SER A 309 -26.45 -1.39 37.61
CA SER A 309 -26.69 -2.80 38.01
C SER A 309 -25.42 -3.60 38.35
N VAL A 310 -25.58 -4.74 39.05
CA VAL A 310 -24.49 -5.70 39.36
C VAL A 310 -23.76 -6.16 38.09
N LEU A 311 -24.47 -6.23 36.96
CA LEU A 311 -23.89 -6.55 35.65
C LEU A 311 -22.79 -5.55 35.27
N HIS A 312 -23.01 -4.25 35.46
CA HIS A 312 -22.01 -3.22 35.20
C HIS A 312 -20.75 -3.39 36.07
N GLN A 313 -20.92 -3.87 37.31
CA GLN A 313 -19.80 -4.14 38.22
C GLN A 313 -19.02 -5.40 37.83
N VAL A 314 -19.71 -6.46 37.37
CA VAL A 314 -19.06 -7.68 36.84
C VAL A 314 -18.32 -7.35 35.55
N LEU A 315 -18.96 -6.67 34.59
CA LEU A 315 -18.33 -6.26 33.34
C LEU A 315 -17.07 -5.43 33.56
N ASN A 316 -17.06 -4.49 34.50
CA ASN A 316 -15.87 -3.69 34.78
C ASN A 316 -14.81 -4.42 35.60
N ASN A 317 -15.01 -5.70 35.94
CA ASN A 317 -14.17 -6.49 36.84
C ASN A 317 -14.07 -5.85 38.25
N ASN A 318 -15.05 -5.04 38.67
CA ASN A 318 -15.15 -4.54 40.03
C ASN A 318 -15.54 -5.67 40.99
N LEU A 319 -16.44 -6.55 40.52
CA LEU A 319 -16.73 -7.86 41.08
C LEU A 319 -16.02 -8.92 40.21
N LEU A 320 -15.46 -9.96 40.84
CA LEU A 320 -14.69 -11.01 40.16
C LEU A 320 -13.52 -10.46 39.32
N ARG A 321 -12.54 -9.83 39.97
CA ARG A 321 -11.44 -9.07 39.33
C ARG A 321 -10.69 -9.82 38.23
N ASN A 322 -10.49 -11.13 38.40
CA ASN A 322 -9.72 -11.94 37.44
C ASN A 322 -10.58 -12.79 36.51
N ALA A 323 -11.91 -12.70 36.57
CA ALA A 323 -12.79 -13.47 35.71
C ALA A 323 -12.64 -13.08 34.24
N LYS A 324 -12.77 -14.09 33.38
CA LYS A 324 -12.85 -13.92 31.93
C LYS A 324 -14.30 -13.69 31.54
N ILE A 325 -14.56 -12.63 30.78
CA ILE A 325 -15.89 -12.21 30.36
C ILE A 325 -15.93 -12.19 28.84
N ILE A 326 -16.90 -12.91 28.28
CA ILE A 326 -17.16 -12.95 26.84
C ILE A 326 -18.54 -12.33 26.60
N VAL A 327 -18.59 -11.26 25.82
CA VAL A 327 -19.84 -10.61 25.44
C VAL A 327 -20.05 -10.80 23.94
N THR A 328 -21.26 -11.17 23.52
CA THR A 328 -21.65 -11.15 22.11
C THR A 328 -22.57 -9.97 21.82
N CYS A 329 -22.35 -9.28 20.70
CA CYS A 329 -23.18 -8.14 20.32
C CYS A 329 -23.22 -7.95 18.79
N ARG A 330 -24.14 -7.11 18.31
CA ARG A 330 -24.17 -6.69 16.90
C ARG A 330 -23.28 -5.46 16.69
N PRO A 331 -22.83 -5.20 15.45
CA PRO A 331 -22.08 -4.01 15.06
C PRO A 331 -22.60 -2.68 15.64
N GLU A 332 -23.90 -2.45 15.51
CA GLU A 332 -24.56 -1.22 15.96
C GLU A 332 -24.51 -1.03 17.48
N ASP A 333 -24.55 -2.14 18.24
CA ASP A 333 -24.50 -2.12 19.71
C ASP A 333 -23.10 -1.73 20.22
N VAL A 334 -22.04 -1.87 19.41
CA VAL A 334 -20.66 -1.46 19.77
C VAL A 334 -20.50 0.06 19.77
N SER A 335 -21.29 0.75 18.94
CA SER A 335 -21.31 2.22 18.90
C SER A 335 -22.06 2.80 20.11
N GLU A 336 -22.75 1.96 20.87
CA GLU A 336 -23.59 2.29 22.02
C GLU A 336 -22.83 2.03 23.36
N GLY A 337 -22.60 3.09 24.14
CA GLY A 337 -22.27 2.98 25.58
C GLY A 337 -20.96 2.28 25.94
N LEU A 338 -20.99 1.49 27.03
CA LEU A 338 -19.84 0.86 27.70
C LEU A 338 -19.00 -0.01 26.73
N LEU A 339 -19.63 -0.68 25.77
CA LEU A 339 -18.98 -1.66 24.89
C LEU A 339 -17.98 -1.04 23.90
N SER A 340 -18.02 0.27 23.69
CA SER A 340 -17.10 0.96 22.78
C SER A 340 -15.66 1.04 23.31
N TYR A 341 -15.47 1.12 24.64
CA TYR A 341 -14.16 1.23 25.31
C TYR A 341 -13.88 0.09 26.31
N TRP A 342 -14.85 -0.81 26.53
CA TRP A 342 -14.75 -1.93 27.45
C TRP A 342 -13.80 -3.07 27.03
N PRO A 343 -13.75 -3.53 25.76
CA PRO A 343 -13.05 -4.77 25.43
C PRO A 343 -11.53 -4.57 25.39
N THR A 344 -10.80 -5.50 25.99
CA THR A 344 -9.35 -5.61 25.78
C THR A 344 -9.05 -6.38 24.49
N TYR A 345 -9.97 -7.26 24.08
CA TYR A 345 -9.84 -8.09 22.89
C TYR A 345 -11.15 -8.11 22.10
N LYS A 346 -11.13 -7.57 20.89
CA LYS A 346 -12.28 -7.55 19.98
C LYS A 346 -12.06 -8.59 18.89
N VAL A 347 -13.03 -9.46 18.71
CA VAL A 347 -13.01 -10.52 17.71
C VAL A 347 -14.27 -10.42 16.86
N GLU A 348 -14.07 -10.34 15.55
CA GLU A 348 -15.14 -10.29 14.58
C GLU A 348 -15.49 -11.70 14.10
N VAL A 349 -16.78 -12.03 14.15
CA VAL A 349 -17.33 -13.30 13.67
C VAL A 349 -17.75 -13.12 12.21
N LEU A 350 -16.98 -13.71 11.31
CA LEU A 350 -17.17 -13.53 9.88
C LEU A 350 -18.23 -14.46 9.31
N GLY A 351 -18.35 -15.70 9.79
CA GLY A 351 -19.31 -16.68 9.27
C GLY A 351 -18.62 -17.94 8.73
N PHE A 352 -19.28 -18.65 7.82
CA PHE A 352 -18.73 -19.87 7.20
C PHE A 352 -17.71 -19.56 6.11
N SER A 353 -16.50 -20.15 6.18
CA SER A 353 -15.61 -20.15 5.01
C SER A 353 -16.23 -20.95 3.85
N GLY A 354 -15.70 -20.79 2.64
CA GLY A 354 -16.16 -21.59 1.50
C GLY A 354 -15.98 -23.11 1.73
N GLU A 355 -15.02 -23.51 2.59
CA GLU A 355 -14.84 -24.89 3.02
C GLU A 355 -15.89 -25.30 4.05
N SER A 356 -16.17 -24.44 5.03
CA SER A 356 -17.24 -24.65 6.00
C SER A 356 -18.62 -24.80 5.35
N ILE A 357 -18.95 -24.01 4.34
CA ILE A 357 -20.23 -24.14 3.60
C ILE A 357 -20.32 -25.53 2.96
N ARG A 358 -19.25 -25.99 2.29
CA ARG A 358 -19.21 -27.32 1.68
C ARG A 358 -19.33 -28.42 2.74
N ALA A 359 -18.59 -28.32 3.84
CA ALA A 359 -18.66 -29.28 4.94
C ALA A 359 -20.07 -29.33 5.55
N TYR A 360 -20.71 -28.18 5.77
CA TYR A 360 -22.07 -28.07 6.31
C TYR A 360 -23.09 -28.82 5.45
N PHE A 361 -23.16 -28.50 4.15
CA PHE A 361 -24.11 -29.14 3.24
C PHE A 361 -23.79 -30.62 3.02
N ASN A 362 -22.52 -31.01 2.95
CA ASN A 362 -22.13 -32.43 2.83
C ASN A 362 -22.50 -33.24 4.08
N ASN A 363 -22.39 -32.65 5.28
CA ASN A 363 -22.79 -33.31 6.53
C ASN A 363 -24.32 -33.49 6.62
N ILE A 364 -25.09 -32.47 6.23
CA ILE A 364 -26.56 -32.52 6.25
C ILE A 364 -27.10 -33.49 5.20
N PHE A 365 -26.64 -33.38 3.96
CA PHE A 365 -27.10 -34.17 2.83
C PHE A 365 -26.17 -35.34 2.51
N SER A 366 -25.57 -35.95 3.55
CA SER A 366 -24.58 -37.04 3.41
C SER A 366 -25.07 -38.25 2.60
N THR A 367 -26.38 -38.40 2.40
CA THR A 367 -27.01 -39.45 1.59
C THR A 367 -27.51 -38.98 0.21
N ASP A 368 -27.57 -37.67 -0.04
CA ASP A 368 -28.06 -37.03 -1.27
C ASP A 368 -27.06 -35.95 -1.73
N THR A 369 -25.96 -36.41 -2.31
CA THR A 369 -24.88 -35.53 -2.76
C THR A 369 -25.30 -34.59 -3.88
N ASP A 370 -26.27 -34.97 -4.71
CA ASP A 370 -26.71 -34.17 -5.86
C ASP A 370 -27.38 -32.87 -5.41
N THR A 371 -28.23 -32.95 -4.37
CA THR A 371 -28.84 -31.78 -3.75
C THR A 371 -27.79 -30.85 -3.13
N ALA A 372 -26.79 -31.38 -2.42
CA ALA A 372 -25.67 -30.57 -1.89
C ALA A 372 -24.89 -29.86 -3.01
N TRP A 373 -24.49 -30.60 -4.05
CA TRP A 373 -23.72 -30.06 -5.18
C TRP A 373 -24.44 -28.95 -5.93
N SER A 374 -25.77 -29.04 -6.02
CA SER A 374 -26.57 -28.05 -6.73
C SER A 374 -26.62 -26.69 -6.02
N VAL A 375 -26.70 -26.67 -4.68
CA VAL A 375 -26.59 -25.45 -3.87
C VAL A 375 -25.21 -24.83 -4.03
N LEU A 376 -24.17 -25.67 -4.01
CA LEU A 376 -22.78 -25.23 -4.15
C LEU A 376 -22.45 -24.67 -5.54
N LYS A 377 -23.25 -25.00 -6.57
CA LYS A 377 -23.10 -24.46 -7.93
C LYS A 377 -23.80 -23.12 -8.12
N ASN A 378 -24.87 -22.83 -7.38
CA ASN A 378 -25.56 -21.56 -7.47
C ASN A 378 -24.79 -20.50 -6.68
N LEU A 379 -24.14 -19.57 -7.38
CA LEU A 379 -23.27 -18.57 -6.74
C LEU A 379 -24.04 -17.68 -5.76
N GLU A 380 -25.25 -17.22 -6.10
CA GLU A 380 -26.06 -16.36 -5.22
C GLU A 380 -26.41 -17.09 -3.91
N LEU A 381 -26.91 -18.32 -3.99
CA LEU A 381 -27.20 -19.16 -2.82
C LEU A 381 -25.96 -19.50 -2.02
N PHE A 382 -24.85 -19.83 -2.69
CA PHE A 382 -23.58 -20.11 -2.03
C PHE A 382 -23.11 -18.89 -1.23
N THR A 383 -23.21 -17.69 -1.80
CA THR A 383 -22.84 -16.45 -1.10
C THR A 383 -23.77 -16.12 0.05
N LEU A 384 -25.06 -16.39 -0.07
CA LEU A 384 -26.02 -16.23 1.01
C LEU A 384 -25.73 -17.18 2.19
N CYS A 385 -25.37 -18.43 1.88
CA CYS A 385 -25.04 -19.48 2.86
C CYS A 385 -23.76 -19.21 3.67
N HIS A 386 -23.01 -18.15 3.37
CA HIS A 386 -21.98 -17.62 4.25
C HIS A 386 -22.50 -17.35 5.67
N VAL A 387 -23.74 -16.88 5.77
CA VAL A 387 -24.44 -16.65 7.04
C VAL A 387 -25.07 -17.97 7.49
N PRO A 388 -24.64 -18.57 8.61
CA PRO A 388 -25.12 -19.89 9.05
C PRO A 388 -26.63 -19.98 9.19
N MET A 389 -27.30 -18.92 9.63
CA MET A 389 -28.76 -18.88 9.72
C MET A 389 -29.43 -19.08 8.35
N TYR A 390 -28.90 -18.48 7.29
CA TYR A 390 -29.45 -18.64 5.94
C TYR A 390 -29.13 -20.02 5.38
N ALA A 391 -27.92 -20.54 5.61
CA ALA A 391 -27.56 -21.91 5.25
C ALA A 391 -28.50 -22.94 5.90
N PHE A 392 -28.85 -22.73 7.18
CA PHE A 392 -29.82 -23.55 7.89
C PHE A 392 -31.21 -23.50 7.26
N ILE A 393 -31.73 -22.30 6.96
CA ILE A 393 -33.05 -22.18 6.33
C ILE A 393 -33.05 -22.82 4.93
N VAL A 394 -32.00 -22.62 4.13
CA VAL A 394 -31.84 -23.25 2.81
C VAL A 394 -31.84 -24.77 2.94
N ALA A 395 -31.06 -25.32 3.88
CA ALA A 395 -31.03 -26.76 4.14
C ALA A 395 -32.41 -27.31 4.54
N VAL A 396 -33.15 -26.58 5.38
CA VAL A 396 -34.52 -26.93 5.78
C VAL A 396 -35.48 -26.91 4.60
N CYS A 397 -35.41 -25.87 3.76
CA CYS A 397 -36.26 -25.73 2.58
C CYS A 397 -36.02 -26.84 1.55
N LEU A 398 -34.77 -27.27 1.36
CA LEU A 398 -34.43 -28.41 0.49
C LEU A 398 -34.86 -29.74 1.08
N SER A 399 -34.73 -29.92 2.40
CA SER A 399 -35.07 -31.20 3.05
C SER A 399 -36.57 -31.48 3.11
N PHE A 400 -37.41 -30.43 3.10
CA PHE A 400 -38.85 -30.55 3.39
C PHE A 400 -39.78 -29.72 2.50
N GLY A 401 -39.23 -28.87 1.64
CA GLY A 401 -40.01 -28.10 0.68
C GLY A 401 -40.35 -28.93 -0.56
N PRO A 402 -41.36 -28.50 -1.34
CA PRO A 402 -41.70 -29.13 -2.63
C PRO A 402 -40.78 -28.67 -3.78
N CYS A 403 -39.75 -27.88 -3.50
CA CYS A 403 -39.01 -27.12 -4.50
C CYS A 403 -37.96 -27.96 -5.23
N SER A 404 -37.86 -27.76 -6.55
CA SER A 404 -36.64 -28.09 -7.26
C SER A 404 -35.58 -27.01 -6.98
N ILE A 405 -34.29 -27.32 -7.18
CA ILE A 405 -33.21 -26.36 -6.91
C ILE A 405 -33.31 -25.08 -7.76
N GLN A 406 -33.95 -25.17 -8.93
CA GLN A 406 -34.19 -24.01 -9.81
C GLN A 406 -35.24 -23.05 -9.22
N ASP A 407 -36.04 -23.50 -8.27
CA ASP A 407 -37.07 -22.70 -7.58
C ASP A 407 -36.55 -22.09 -6.26
N LEU A 408 -35.28 -22.32 -5.89
CA LEU A 408 -34.77 -21.82 -4.61
C LEU A 408 -34.53 -20.30 -4.68
N PRO A 409 -35.04 -19.55 -3.70
CA PRO A 409 -34.91 -18.10 -3.66
C PRO A 409 -33.46 -17.64 -3.40
N SER A 410 -33.00 -16.62 -4.13
CA SER A 410 -31.66 -16.05 -3.97
C SER A 410 -31.59 -14.75 -3.15
N THR A 411 -32.73 -14.28 -2.65
CA THR A 411 -32.85 -13.11 -1.75
C THR A 411 -33.15 -13.57 -0.32
N ILE A 412 -32.73 -12.81 0.68
CA ILE A 412 -32.97 -13.09 2.10
C ILE A 412 -34.48 -13.20 2.35
N THR A 413 -35.27 -12.23 1.90
CA THR A 413 -36.72 -12.19 2.18
C THR A 413 -37.44 -13.41 1.63
N ALA A 414 -37.10 -13.83 0.43
CA ALA A 414 -37.70 -14.99 -0.18
C ALA A 414 -37.33 -16.29 0.58
N VAL A 415 -36.09 -16.43 1.09
CA VAL A 415 -35.72 -17.54 1.98
C VAL A 415 -36.59 -17.54 3.26
N TYR A 416 -36.84 -16.38 3.85
CA TYR A 416 -37.72 -16.25 5.03
C TYR A 416 -39.20 -16.53 4.71
N LEU A 417 -39.69 -16.13 3.55
CA LEU A 417 -41.05 -16.45 3.08
C LEU A 417 -41.26 -17.95 2.91
N HIS A 418 -40.25 -18.67 2.41
CA HIS A 418 -40.32 -20.11 2.25
C HIS A 418 -40.41 -20.84 3.60
N ILE A 419 -39.58 -20.47 4.58
CA ILE A 419 -39.68 -21.06 5.93
C ILE A 419 -40.99 -20.66 6.62
N PHE A 420 -41.47 -19.44 6.42
CA PHE A 420 -42.78 -19.00 6.90
C PHE A 420 -43.90 -19.93 6.39
N ARG A 421 -43.97 -20.15 5.08
CA ARG A 421 -44.99 -21.01 4.46
C ARG A 421 -44.83 -22.47 4.85
N LEU A 422 -43.59 -22.96 4.95
CA LEU A 422 -43.29 -24.34 5.36
C LEU A 422 -43.75 -24.63 6.80
N CYS A 423 -43.48 -23.72 7.74
CA CYS A 423 -43.94 -23.84 9.13
C CYS A 423 -45.47 -23.90 9.20
N ILE A 424 -46.18 -23.04 8.48
CA ILE A 424 -47.65 -23.07 8.42
C ILE A 424 -48.17 -24.35 7.78
N GLN A 425 -47.54 -24.80 6.69
CA GLN A 425 -47.91 -26.03 6.00
C GLN A 425 -47.82 -27.24 6.93
N LYS A 426 -46.73 -27.35 7.69
CA LYS A 426 -46.50 -28.43 8.66
C LYS A 426 -47.45 -28.33 9.86
N HIS A 427 -47.70 -27.13 10.38
CA HIS A 427 -48.67 -26.91 11.46
C HIS A 427 -50.08 -27.36 11.05
N GLY A 428 -50.58 -26.85 9.93
CA GLY A 428 -51.93 -27.15 9.44
C GLY A 428 -52.09 -28.54 8.80
N LYS A 429 -50.99 -29.28 8.60
CA LYS A 429 -50.93 -30.53 7.80
C LYS A 429 -51.65 -30.38 6.45
N LYS A 430 -51.49 -29.22 5.80
CA LYS A 430 -52.18 -28.91 4.54
C LYS A 430 -51.27 -29.20 3.35
N SER A 431 -51.87 -29.49 2.20
CA SER A 431 -51.14 -29.49 0.93
C SER A 431 -50.91 -28.06 0.46
N VAL A 432 -49.89 -27.84 -0.38
CA VAL A 432 -49.53 -26.53 -0.95
C VAL A 432 -50.73 -25.81 -1.56
N LYS A 433 -51.60 -26.52 -2.28
CA LYS A 433 -52.82 -25.97 -2.92
C LYS A 433 -53.84 -25.40 -1.93
N LYS A 434 -53.84 -25.84 -0.67
CA LYS A 434 -54.77 -25.37 0.38
C LYS A 434 -54.11 -24.40 1.36
N LEU A 435 -52.84 -24.08 1.14
CA LEU A 435 -52.04 -23.31 2.10
C LEU A 435 -52.49 -21.85 2.18
N ASP A 436 -52.68 -21.18 1.04
CA ASP A 436 -53.16 -19.78 0.99
C ASP A 436 -54.47 -19.60 1.76
N LYS A 437 -55.43 -20.53 1.56
CA LYS A 437 -56.70 -20.50 2.27
C LYS A 437 -56.49 -20.66 3.78
N TYR A 438 -55.61 -21.58 4.20
CA TYR A 438 -55.33 -21.77 5.62
C TYR A 438 -54.61 -20.56 6.25
N ILE A 439 -53.72 -19.89 5.51
CA ILE A 439 -53.11 -18.63 5.94
C ILE A 439 -54.19 -17.57 6.12
N GLN A 440 -55.09 -17.43 5.14
CA GLN A 440 -56.21 -16.49 5.20
C GLN A 440 -57.14 -16.76 6.40
N ASP A 441 -57.47 -18.03 6.65
CA ASP A 441 -58.34 -18.45 7.74
C ASP A 441 -57.72 -18.11 9.13
N ASN A 442 -56.39 -18.04 9.23
CA ASN A 442 -55.65 -17.69 10.46
C ASN A 442 -55.00 -16.29 10.40
N ARG A 443 -55.43 -15.43 9.47
CA ARG A 443 -54.83 -14.11 9.24
C ARG A 443 -54.77 -13.24 10.50
N GLY A 444 -55.82 -13.29 11.33
CA GLY A 444 -55.89 -12.52 12.58
C GLY A 444 -54.75 -12.87 13.54
N ASP A 445 -54.48 -14.16 13.75
CA ASP A 445 -53.40 -14.63 14.62
C ASP A 445 -52.02 -14.27 14.05
N ILE A 446 -51.86 -14.36 12.72
CA ILE A 446 -50.63 -13.98 12.01
C ILE A 446 -50.32 -12.49 12.21
N LEU A 447 -51.31 -11.61 12.03
CA LEU A 447 -51.14 -10.17 12.22
C LEU A 447 -50.94 -9.79 13.69
N CYS A 448 -51.62 -10.47 14.61
CA CYS A 448 -51.39 -10.29 16.05
C CYS A 448 -49.94 -10.62 16.44
N LEU A 449 -49.38 -11.69 15.87
CA LEU A 449 -47.97 -12.03 16.07
C LEU A 449 -47.04 -10.99 15.45
N ALA A 450 -47.36 -10.52 14.24
CA ALA A 450 -46.59 -9.48 13.55
C ALA A 450 -46.55 -8.17 14.36
N GLU A 451 -47.70 -7.72 14.88
CA GLU A 451 -47.81 -6.53 15.73
C GLU A 451 -47.00 -6.67 17.03
N THR A 452 -47.13 -7.82 17.69
CA THR A 452 -46.40 -8.09 18.94
C THR A 452 -44.89 -8.09 18.70
N SER A 453 -44.45 -8.64 17.55
CA SER A 453 -43.05 -8.64 17.13
C SER A 453 -42.51 -7.23 16.90
N TYR A 454 -43.30 -6.38 16.24
CA TYR A 454 -42.97 -4.97 16.03
C TYR A 454 -42.85 -4.20 17.35
N LYS A 455 -43.81 -4.36 18.27
CA LYS A 455 -43.77 -3.73 19.60
C LYS A 455 -42.56 -4.18 20.42
N ALA A 456 -42.28 -5.48 20.44
CA ALA A 456 -41.12 -6.05 21.12
C ALA A 456 -39.80 -5.51 20.54
N LEU A 457 -39.72 -5.36 19.21
CA LEU A 457 -38.55 -4.79 18.54
C LEU A 457 -38.35 -3.32 18.92
N LEU A 458 -39.40 -2.51 18.99
CA LEU A 458 -39.33 -1.12 19.47
C LEU A 458 -38.89 -1.01 20.93
N GLN A 459 -39.24 -1.99 21.76
CA GLN A 459 -38.84 -2.08 23.16
C GLN A 459 -37.43 -2.68 23.35
N LYS A 460 -36.70 -3.00 22.27
CA LYS A 460 -35.40 -3.68 22.29
C LYS A 460 -35.44 -4.99 23.11
N THR A 461 -36.51 -5.78 22.99
CA THR A 461 -36.67 -7.07 23.69
C THR A 461 -37.00 -8.21 22.73
N VAL A 462 -36.53 -9.42 23.09
CA VAL A 462 -36.80 -10.67 22.36
C VAL A 462 -38.02 -11.40 22.92
N CYS A 463 -38.52 -10.99 24.09
CA CYS A 463 -39.70 -11.58 24.71
C CYS A 463 -40.99 -10.99 24.14
N LEU A 464 -41.86 -11.86 23.65
CA LEU A 464 -43.19 -11.49 23.18
C LEU A 464 -44.18 -11.54 24.34
N ASN A 465 -44.32 -10.42 25.04
CA ASN A 465 -45.29 -10.27 26.12
C ASN A 465 -46.70 -10.10 25.53
N GLY A 466 -47.66 -10.94 25.95
CA GLY A 466 -49.08 -10.80 25.56
C GLY A 466 -49.57 -11.75 24.46
N VAL A 467 -48.76 -12.74 24.05
CA VAL A 467 -49.23 -13.85 23.20
C VAL A 467 -49.81 -14.94 24.11
N ASP A 468 -51.13 -15.16 24.04
CA ASP A 468 -51.78 -16.27 24.76
C ASP A 468 -51.30 -17.59 24.14
N TRP A 469 -50.37 -18.26 24.82
CA TRP A 469 -49.83 -19.54 24.35
C TRP A 469 -50.92 -20.61 24.33
N GLN A 470 -51.52 -20.82 23.17
CA GLN A 470 -52.44 -21.94 22.91
C GLN A 470 -51.75 -22.95 22.01
N GLU A 471 -51.61 -24.21 22.46
CA GLU A 471 -50.90 -25.29 21.74
C GLU A 471 -51.41 -25.55 20.31
N HIS A 472 -52.62 -25.10 19.99
CA HIS A 472 -53.25 -25.26 18.68
C HIS A 472 -53.24 -24.00 17.79
N SER A 473 -52.72 -22.88 18.30
CA SER A 473 -52.63 -21.63 17.53
C SER A 473 -51.52 -21.71 16.48
N VAL A 474 -51.73 -21.04 15.34
CA VAL A 474 -50.71 -20.99 14.27
C VAL A 474 -49.41 -20.30 14.73
N GLN A 475 -49.50 -19.43 15.74
CA GLN A 475 -48.37 -18.67 16.30
C GLN A 475 -47.32 -19.61 16.92
N CYS A 476 -47.75 -20.72 17.53
CA CYS A 476 -46.88 -21.75 18.10
C CYS A 476 -46.00 -22.46 17.06
N ALA A 477 -46.29 -22.34 15.75
CA ALA A 477 -45.44 -22.88 14.70
C ALA A 477 -44.08 -22.15 14.56
N PHE A 478 -43.97 -20.94 15.13
CA PHE A 478 -42.81 -20.06 14.98
C PHE A 478 -42.09 -19.76 16.29
N LEU A 479 -42.76 -20.00 17.41
CA LEU A 479 -42.33 -19.55 18.72
C LEU A 479 -41.75 -20.70 19.53
N ARG A 480 -40.71 -20.40 20.29
CA ARG A 480 -40.24 -21.22 21.40
C ARG A 480 -40.90 -20.76 22.69
N SER A 481 -41.31 -21.72 23.51
CA SER A 481 -41.79 -21.47 24.87
C SER A 481 -40.64 -21.64 25.88
N VAL A 482 -40.51 -20.63 26.74
CA VAL A 482 -39.61 -20.59 27.89
C VAL A 482 -40.47 -20.46 29.15
N VAL A 483 -40.44 -21.47 30.00
CA VAL A 483 -41.18 -21.46 31.26
C VAL A 483 -40.28 -20.88 32.34
N ILE A 484 -40.65 -19.72 32.88
CA ILE A 484 -39.96 -19.06 33.98
C ILE A 484 -40.77 -19.28 35.25
N GLN A 485 -40.19 -19.97 36.24
CA GLN A 485 -40.79 -20.06 37.56
C GLN A 485 -40.61 -18.72 38.29
N LYS A 486 -41.71 -18.02 38.57
CA LYS A 486 -41.71 -16.81 39.40
C LYS A 486 -41.77 -17.12 40.89
N SER A 487 -42.40 -18.24 41.24
CA SER A 487 -42.45 -18.78 42.59
C SER A 487 -42.65 -20.30 42.54
N PRO A 488 -42.53 -21.04 43.67
CA PRO A 488 -42.78 -22.48 43.71
C PRO A 488 -44.20 -22.88 43.25
N SER A 489 -45.15 -21.93 43.25
CA SER A 489 -46.55 -22.11 42.88
C SER A 489 -46.99 -21.32 41.64
N SER A 490 -46.11 -20.54 41.01
CA SER A 490 -46.44 -19.75 39.82
C SER A 490 -45.33 -19.79 38.77
N ALA A 491 -45.70 -20.21 37.57
CA ALA A 491 -44.84 -20.18 36.40
C ALA A 491 -45.45 -19.24 35.36
N GLN A 492 -44.63 -18.39 34.76
CA GLN A 492 -45.00 -17.61 33.58
C GLN A 492 -44.34 -18.25 32.36
N THR A 493 -45.15 -18.55 31.35
CA THR A 493 -44.66 -18.96 30.04
C THR A 493 -44.39 -17.72 29.20
N ILE A 494 -43.17 -17.59 28.71
CA ILE A 494 -42.75 -16.52 27.80
C ILE A 494 -42.45 -17.11 26.44
N SER A 495 -42.91 -16.43 25.41
CA SER A 495 -42.67 -16.81 24.02
C SER A 495 -41.59 -15.94 23.40
N SER A 496 -40.72 -16.55 22.62
CA SER A 496 -39.73 -15.86 21.79
C SER A 496 -39.58 -16.57 20.46
N PHE A 497 -39.00 -15.92 19.46
CA PHE A 497 -38.64 -16.60 18.22
C PHE A 497 -37.38 -17.46 18.42
N LEU A 498 -37.16 -18.40 17.50
CA LEU A 498 -35.91 -19.17 17.46
C LEU A 498 -34.67 -18.31 17.19
N HIS A 499 -34.85 -17.22 16.45
CA HIS A 499 -33.77 -16.28 16.15
C HIS A 499 -34.34 -14.87 15.94
N ASN A 500 -33.59 -13.84 16.36
CA ASN A 500 -34.01 -12.44 16.35
C ASN A 500 -34.36 -11.92 14.94
N THR A 501 -33.75 -12.45 13.88
CA THR A 501 -34.09 -12.06 12.49
C THR A 501 -35.50 -12.51 12.08
N MET A 502 -36.07 -13.52 12.72
CA MET A 502 -37.47 -13.88 12.51
C MET A 502 -38.38 -12.78 13.10
N GLN A 503 -38.04 -12.22 14.26
CA GLN A 503 -38.77 -11.08 14.82
C GLN A 503 -38.71 -9.85 13.90
N GLU A 504 -37.56 -9.58 13.27
CA GLU A 504 -37.39 -8.52 12.27
C GLU A 504 -38.25 -8.76 11.03
N PHE A 505 -38.30 -10.00 10.53
CA PHE A 505 -39.19 -10.40 9.43
C PHE A 505 -40.68 -10.19 9.76
N TRP A 506 -41.13 -10.61 10.94
CA TRP A 506 -42.52 -10.41 11.38
C TRP A 506 -42.85 -8.94 11.62
N ALA A 507 -41.92 -8.16 12.14
CA ALA A 507 -42.07 -6.72 12.28
C ALA A 507 -42.19 -6.03 10.90
N ALA A 508 -41.42 -6.48 9.90
CA ALA A 508 -41.54 -5.99 8.53
C ALA A 508 -42.91 -6.33 7.92
N LEU A 509 -43.44 -7.54 8.19
CA LEU A 509 -44.77 -7.94 7.74
C LEU A 509 -45.87 -7.07 8.34
N TRP A 510 -45.72 -6.62 9.59
CA TRP A 510 -46.65 -5.68 10.21
C TRP A 510 -46.58 -4.29 9.58
N LEU A 511 -45.38 -3.79 9.26
CA LEU A 511 -45.20 -2.52 8.55
C LEU A 511 -45.77 -2.56 7.13
N LEU A 512 -45.73 -3.73 6.47
CA LEU A 512 -46.33 -3.93 5.15
C LEU A 512 -47.85 -3.70 5.19
N GLU A 513 -48.53 -4.14 6.27
CA GLU A 513 -49.96 -3.90 6.50
C GLU A 513 -50.26 -2.47 7.00
N ASN A 514 -49.31 -1.79 7.65
CA ASN A 514 -49.47 -0.46 8.28
C ASN A 514 -48.48 0.58 7.73
N PRO A 515 -48.64 1.01 6.46
CA PRO A 515 -47.64 1.80 5.73
C PRO A 515 -47.43 3.22 6.28
N GLU A 516 -48.40 3.76 7.02
CA GLU A 516 -48.30 5.07 7.66
C GLU A 516 -47.18 5.16 8.69
N LYS A 517 -46.71 4.01 9.21
CA LYS A 517 -45.59 3.92 10.16
C LYS A 517 -44.22 3.89 9.50
N ILE A 518 -44.13 3.64 8.20
CA ILE A 518 -42.86 3.49 7.50
C ILE A 518 -42.03 4.77 7.57
N SER A 519 -42.64 5.95 7.33
CA SER A 519 -41.92 7.23 7.37
C SER A 519 -41.33 7.54 8.75
N GLU A 520 -42.03 7.16 9.82
CA GLU A 520 -41.54 7.27 11.21
C GLU A 520 -40.28 6.40 11.42
N ILE A 521 -40.31 5.17 10.90
CA ILE A 521 -39.18 4.24 11.00
C ILE A 521 -37.98 4.70 10.18
N LEU A 522 -38.19 5.16 8.94
CA LEU A 522 -37.11 5.69 8.08
C LEU A 522 -36.38 6.85 8.76
N LEU A 523 -37.11 7.76 9.41
CA LEU A 523 -36.50 8.87 10.16
C LEU A 523 -35.74 8.38 11.39
N ARG A 524 -36.27 7.39 12.12
CA ARG A 524 -35.56 6.79 13.27
C ARG A 524 -34.30 6.04 12.86
N CYS A 525 -34.26 5.42 11.68
CA CYS A 525 -33.06 4.75 11.16
C CYS A 525 -31.86 5.69 10.95
N GLN A 526 -32.09 7.01 10.92
CA GLN A 526 -31.05 8.05 10.84
C GLN A 526 -30.47 8.42 12.21
N THR A 527 -31.15 8.11 13.30
CA THR A 527 -30.62 8.35 14.65
C THR A 527 -29.72 7.20 15.08
N GLU A 528 -28.71 7.49 15.89
CA GLU A 528 -27.83 6.44 16.46
C GLU A 528 -28.64 5.39 17.22
N GLU A 529 -29.64 5.81 18.00
CA GLU A 529 -30.52 4.91 18.75
C GLU A 529 -31.39 4.00 17.86
N GLY A 530 -31.68 4.40 16.62
CA GLY A 530 -32.59 3.70 15.71
C GLY A 530 -31.91 2.87 14.63
N LYS A 531 -30.57 2.79 14.59
CA LYS A 531 -29.82 2.00 13.57
C LYS A 531 -30.24 0.53 13.51
N TYR A 532 -30.63 -0.07 14.64
CA TYR A 532 -31.12 -1.46 14.70
C TYR A 532 -32.42 -1.70 13.91
N LEU A 533 -33.18 -0.63 13.57
CA LEU A 533 -34.40 -0.75 12.76
C LEU A 533 -34.10 -0.93 11.26
N ARG A 534 -32.86 -0.67 10.81
CA ARG A 534 -32.45 -0.82 9.41
C ARG A 534 -32.65 -2.25 8.89
N TYR A 535 -32.50 -3.27 9.75
CA TYR A 535 -32.67 -4.68 9.37
C TYR A 535 -34.09 -5.06 8.95
N ILE A 536 -35.09 -4.23 9.25
CA ILE A 536 -36.49 -4.45 8.83
C ILE A 536 -36.68 -4.06 7.35
N LEU A 537 -35.92 -3.08 6.86
CA LEU A 537 -36.15 -2.47 5.54
C LEU A 537 -35.83 -3.40 4.37
N PRO A 538 -34.76 -4.22 4.38
CA PRO A 538 -34.54 -5.24 3.35
C PRO A 538 -35.72 -6.23 3.23
N PHE A 539 -36.26 -6.69 4.36
CA PHE A 539 -37.46 -7.55 4.37
C PHE A 539 -38.67 -6.85 3.77
N LEU A 540 -38.90 -5.59 4.19
CA LEU A 540 -40.00 -4.79 3.66
C LEU A 540 -39.88 -4.61 2.15
N CYS A 541 -38.69 -4.32 1.63
CA CYS A 541 -38.42 -4.23 0.20
C CYS A 541 -38.64 -5.57 -0.52
N GLY A 542 -38.18 -6.67 0.06
CA GLY A 542 -38.33 -8.00 -0.51
C GLY A 542 -39.77 -8.48 -0.60
N PHE A 543 -40.68 -8.04 0.28
CA PHE A 543 -42.11 -8.31 0.13
C PHE A 543 -42.75 -7.63 -1.08
N LEU A 544 -42.15 -6.53 -1.55
CA LEU A 544 -42.65 -5.76 -2.70
C LEU A 544 -42.21 -6.36 -4.04
N PHE A 545 -41.28 -7.32 -4.04
CA PHE A 545 -40.91 -8.04 -5.25
C PHE A 545 -42.09 -8.87 -5.77
N GLU A 546 -42.38 -8.80 -7.07
CA GLU A 546 -43.57 -9.41 -7.68
C GLU A 546 -43.74 -10.90 -7.34
N GLN A 547 -42.67 -11.71 -7.44
CA GLN A 547 -42.75 -13.14 -7.13
C GLN A 547 -43.03 -13.41 -5.63
N ASN A 548 -42.53 -12.55 -4.75
CA ASN A 548 -42.76 -12.66 -3.31
C ASN A 548 -44.14 -12.14 -2.93
N SER A 549 -44.65 -11.13 -3.63
CA SER A 549 -45.97 -10.53 -3.37
C SER A 549 -47.09 -11.56 -3.50
N GLU A 550 -46.99 -12.50 -4.46
CA GLU A 550 -47.94 -13.60 -4.62
C GLU A 550 -47.99 -14.52 -3.38
N LEU A 551 -46.87 -14.65 -2.66
CA LEU A 551 -46.76 -15.48 -1.46
C LEU A 551 -47.37 -14.81 -0.22
N VAL A 552 -47.52 -13.48 -0.23
CA VAL A 552 -48.00 -12.66 0.91
C VAL A 552 -49.40 -12.10 0.69
N ARG A 553 -49.96 -12.20 -0.53
CA ARG A 553 -51.32 -11.70 -0.87
C ARG A 553 -52.47 -12.24 0.02
N CYS A 554 -52.25 -13.37 0.69
CA CYS A 554 -53.20 -13.96 1.66
C CYS A 554 -53.12 -13.33 3.06
N VAL A 555 -52.17 -12.43 3.28
CA VAL A 555 -51.98 -11.67 4.52
C VAL A 555 -52.25 -10.19 4.28
N VAL A 556 -51.69 -9.61 3.21
CA VAL A 556 -51.81 -8.18 2.89
C VAL A 556 -52.47 -7.97 1.50
N PRO A 557 -53.36 -6.97 1.31
CA PRO A 557 -53.98 -6.70 0.02
C PRO A 557 -52.99 -6.34 -1.10
N GLU A 558 -53.21 -6.85 -2.33
CA GLU A 558 -52.31 -6.61 -3.48
C GLU A 558 -52.19 -5.13 -3.88
N ASP A 559 -53.29 -4.35 -3.81
CA ASP A 559 -53.29 -2.93 -4.19
C ASP A 559 -52.35 -2.09 -3.32
N GLN A 560 -52.26 -2.45 -2.03
CA GLN A 560 -51.37 -1.82 -1.07
C GLN A 560 -49.90 -2.14 -1.36
N VAL A 561 -49.60 -3.42 -1.66
CA VAL A 561 -48.24 -3.85 -2.04
C VAL A 561 -47.78 -3.13 -3.31
N LYS A 562 -48.65 -3.03 -4.34
CA LYS A 562 -48.34 -2.29 -5.57
C LYS A 562 -48.05 -0.82 -5.30
N THR A 563 -48.88 -0.15 -4.52
CA THR A 563 -48.68 1.27 -4.16
C THR A 563 -47.34 1.48 -3.43
N LEU A 564 -46.99 0.59 -2.52
CA LEU A 564 -45.72 0.66 -1.79
C LEU A 564 -44.50 0.32 -2.66
N SER A 565 -44.64 -0.58 -3.63
CA SER A 565 -43.55 -0.98 -4.54
C SER A 565 -42.99 0.20 -5.34
N GLU A 566 -43.83 1.17 -5.69
CA GLU A 566 -43.41 2.38 -6.40
C GLU A 566 -42.83 3.45 -5.47
N LYS A 567 -43.36 3.56 -4.24
CA LYS A 567 -43.02 4.65 -3.32
C LYS A 567 -41.84 4.34 -2.40
N LEU A 568 -41.77 3.15 -1.80
CA LEU A 568 -40.81 2.82 -0.76
C LEU A 568 -39.34 2.91 -1.21
N PRO A 569 -38.93 2.36 -2.37
CA PRO A 569 -37.54 2.46 -2.81
C PRO A 569 -37.08 3.92 -2.95
N VAL A 570 -37.97 4.80 -3.44
CA VAL A 570 -37.72 6.23 -3.57
C VAL A 570 -37.59 6.90 -2.20
N ASP A 571 -38.47 6.58 -1.25
CA ASP A 571 -38.40 7.10 0.12
C ASP A 571 -37.10 6.66 0.82
N ILE A 572 -36.66 5.41 0.64
CA ILE A 572 -35.37 4.90 1.15
C ILE A 572 -34.21 5.68 0.51
N MET A 573 -34.16 5.81 -0.82
CA MET A 573 -33.12 6.56 -1.51
C MET A 573 -33.04 8.00 -0.98
N ASN A 574 -34.17 8.71 -0.90
CA ASN A 574 -34.20 10.09 -0.43
C ASN A 574 -33.72 10.20 1.03
N THR A 575 -34.09 9.25 1.88
CA THR A 575 -33.73 9.27 3.30
C THR A 575 -32.24 9.03 3.51
N PHE A 576 -31.64 8.08 2.79
CA PHE A 576 -30.25 7.65 3.00
C PHE A 576 -29.23 8.36 2.11
N LEU A 577 -29.65 9.02 1.03
CA LEU A 577 -28.75 9.71 0.08
C LEU A 577 -28.82 11.24 0.19
N LEU A 578 -30.00 11.84 0.38
CA LEU A 578 -30.19 13.30 0.23
C LEU A 578 -30.07 14.12 1.52
N LEU A 579 -29.88 13.49 2.70
CA LEU A 579 -29.84 14.17 4.01
C LEU A 579 -28.43 14.27 4.62
N GLY A 580 -27.38 14.39 3.81
CA GLY A 580 -26.05 14.81 4.28
C GLY A 580 -26.05 16.30 4.69
N PRO A 581 -25.25 16.75 5.68
CA PRO A 581 -25.21 18.15 6.07
C PRO A 581 -24.81 19.01 4.88
N ALA A 582 -25.72 19.87 4.43
CA ALA A 582 -25.51 20.84 3.37
C ALA A 582 -24.39 21.81 3.75
N TYR A 583 -23.16 21.48 3.41
CA TYR A 583 -22.08 22.47 3.32
C TYR A 583 -22.15 23.08 1.93
N GLU A 584 -22.54 24.35 1.90
CA GLU A 584 -22.55 25.21 0.71
C GLU A 584 -21.15 25.34 0.11
N HIS A 585 -20.77 24.43 -0.78
CA HIS A 585 -19.67 24.64 -1.72
C HIS A 585 -20.07 24.10 -3.09
N GLU A 586 -20.29 25.01 -4.04
CA GLU A 586 -20.75 24.77 -5.43
C GLU A 586 -19.80 23.90 -6.29
N ASN A 587 -18.82 23.21 -5.71
CA ASN A 587 -17.91 22.28 -6.41
C ASN A 587 -17.55 21.02 -5.59
N ALA A 588 -18.25 20.72 -4.50
CA ALA A 588 -18.06 19.46 -3.78
C ALA A 588 -18.86 18.34 -4.48
N ARG A 589 -18.19 17.28 -4.94
CA ARG A 589 -18.88 16.01 -5.25
C ARG A 589 -19.69 15.61 -4.01
N LEU A 590 -20.95 15.23 -4.18
CA LEU A 590 -21.77 14.66 -3.10
C LEU A 590 -21.03 13.42 -2.55
N GLU A 591 -20.32 13.59 -1.43
CA GLU A 591 -19.70 12.46 -0.71
C GLU A 591 -20.80 11.76 0.08
N PHE A 592 -21.34 10.66 -0.47
CA PHE A 592 -22.26 9.80 0.24
C PHE A 592 -21.50 8.92 1.25
N GLU A 593 -22.11 8.62 2.40
CA GLU A 593 -21.57 7.61 3.30
C GLU A 593 -21.68 6.23 2.64
N THR A 594 -20.54 5.57 2.45
CA THR A 594 -20.44 4.28 1.76
C THR A 594 -21.31 3.17 2.36
N GLU A 595 -21.49 3.17 3.68
CA GLU A 595 -22.35 2.22 4.38
C GLU A 595 -23.82 2.36 3.98
N ASN A 596 -24.27 3.60 3.74
CA ASN A 596 -25.62 3.87 3.27
C ASN A 596 -25.78 3.45 1.80
N LEU A 597 -24.75 3.61 0.95
CA LEU A 597 -24.77 3.12 -0.43
C LEU A 597 -24.95 1.60 -0.49
N LEU A 598 -24.16 0.84 0.27
CA LEU A 598 -24.27 -0.62 0.34
C LEU A 598 -25.64 -1.06 0.89
N PHE A 599 -26.13 -0.39 1.93
CA PHE A 599 -27.45 -0.67 2.50
C PHE A 599 -28.60 -0.42 1.50
N VAL A 600 -28.54 0.66 0.73
CA VAL A 600 -29.51 0.94 -0.33
C VAL A 600 -29.43 -0.11 -1.42
N CYS A 601 -28.23 -0.54 -1.83
CA CYS A 601 -28.05 -1.66 -2.75
C CYS A 601 -28.71 -2.95 -2.25
N GLU A 602 -28.56 -3.29 -0.96
CA GLU A 602 -29.21 -4.46 -0.37
C GLU A 602 -30.74 -4.35 -0.44
N CYS A 603 -31.32 -3.19 -0.12
CA CYS A 603 -32.76 -2.95 -0.23
C CYS A 603 -33.27 -3.05 -1.68
N LEU A 604 -32.52 -2.48 -2.63
CA LEU A 604 -32.85 -2.54 -4.06
C LEU A 604 -32.75 -3.97 -4.59
N TYR A 605 -31.72 -4.72 -4.20
CA TYR A 605 -31.55 -6.13 -4.52
C TYR A 605 -32.73 -6.97 -4.01
N GLU A 606 -33.17 -6.76 -2.77
CA GLU A 606 -34.35 -7.45 -2.23
C GLU A 606 -35.63 -7.07 -2.98
N SER A 607 -35.82 -5.78 -3.34
CA SER A 607 -37.00 -5.34 -4.09
C SER A 607 -37.07 -5.86 -5.53
N ARG A 608 -35.91 -6.22 -6.11
CA ARG A 608 -35.73 -6.57 -7.53
C ARG A 608 -36.36 -5.55 -8.51
N SER A 609 -36.43 -4.28 -8.12
CA SER A 609 -37.01 -3.22 -8.95
C SER A 609 -35.97 -2.60 -9.87
N GLU A 610 -35.98 -3.02 -11.15
CA GLU A 610 -35.07 -2.49 -12.18
C GLU A 610 -35.20 -0.97 -12.33
N LYS A 611 -36.44 -0.45 -12.27
CA LYS A 611 -36.72 0.99 -12.32
C LYS A 611 -36.08 1.76 -11.16
N ALA A 612 -36.17 1.23 -9.94
CA ALA A 612 -35.56 1.86 -8.77
C ALA A 612 -34.03 1.83 -8.84
N CYS A 613 -33.44 0.73 -9.33
CA CYS A 613 -31.99 0.64 -9.58
C CYS A 613 -31.53 1.66 -10.63
N SER A 614 -32.26 1.81 -11.74
CA SER A 614 -31.94 2.79 -12.78
C SER A 614 -32.03 4.23 -12.25
N HIS A 615 -33.05 4.53 -11.44
CA HIS A 615 -33.17 5.82 -10.75
C HIS A 615 -31.99 6.07 -9.79
N PHE A 616 -31.65 5.08 -8.97
CA PHE A 616 -30.51 5.16 -8.04
C PHE A 616 -29.19 5.46 -8.75
N LEU A 617 -28.91 4.78 -9.86
CA LEU A 617 -27.69 5.03 -10.65
C LEU A 617 -27.66 6.44 -11.26
N LYS A 618 -28.81 7.00 -11.64
CA LYS A 618 -28.93 8.37 -12.14
C LYS A 618 -28.62 9.40 -11.07
N GLU A 619 -29.14 9.22 -9.85
CA GLU A 619 -28.85 10.08 -8.69
C GLU A 619 -27.35 10.08 -8.34
N LEU A 620 -26.67 8.93 -8.49
CA LEU A 620 -25.23 8.83 -8.29
C LEU A 620 -24.39 9.35 -9.47
N GLY A 621 -25.02 9.80 -10.55
CA GLY A 621 -24.30 10.20 -11.77
C GLY A 621 -23.50 9.06 -12.41
N TYR A 622 -23.90 7.80 -12.18
CA TYR A 622 -23.19 6.58 -12.59
C TYR A 622 -21.78 6.43 -12.01
N HIS A 623 -21.50 7.06 -10.87
CA HIS A 623 -20.26 6.90 -10.12
C HIS A 623 -20.52 6.22 -8.78
N PHE A 624 -19.98 5.02 -8.62
CA PHE A 624 -20.18 4.14 -7.47
C PHE A 624 -18.88 4.04 -6.67
N ASP A 625 -18.72 4.90 -5.66
CA ASP A 625 -17.52 4.96 -4.82
C ASP A 625 -17.68 4.05 -3.59
N LEU A 626 -16.92 2.96 -3.53
CA LEU A 626 -16.89 1.97 -2.45
C LEU A 626 -15.46 1.78 -1.90
N ARG A 627 -14.63 2.81 -1.97
CA ARG A 627 -13.24 2.75 -1.49
C ARG A 627 -13.15 2.49 0.01
N GLU A 628 -12.10 1.76 0.40
CA GLU A 628 -11.79 1.40 1.80
C GLU A 628 -12.88 0.56 2.51
N GLU A 629 -13.89 0.04 1.79
CA GLU A 629 -14.94 -0.81 2.37
C GLU A 629 -14.57 -2.30 2.37
N ASN A 630 -15.16 -3.08 3.27
CA ASN A 630 -15.05 -4.53 3.25
C ASN A 630 -16.35 -5.12 2.71
N LEU A 631 -16.34 -5.63 1.48
CA LEU A 631 -17.55 -6.12 0.83
C LEU A 631 -17.73 -7.61 1.07
N ASP A 632 -18.85 -7.98 1.68
CA ASP A 632 -19.22 -9.39 1.74
C ASP A 632 -19.73 -9.89 0.39
N PRO A 633 -19.73 -11.21 0.13
CA PRO A 633 -20.22 -11.73 -1.13
C PRO A 633 -21.70 -11.43 -1.41
N HIS A 634 -22.55 -11.31 -0.40
CA HIS A 634 -23.93 -10.90 -0.59
C HIS A 634 -24.03 -9.41 -0.99
N GLN A 635 -23.19 -8.55 -0.40
CA GLN A 635 -23.04 -7.15 -0.81
C GLN A 635 -22.50 -7.03 -2.24
N CYS A 636 -21.50 -7.84 -2.61
CA CYS A 636 -21.04 -7.94 -4.00
C CYS A 636 -22.18 -8.36 -4.94
N CYS A 637 -23.07 -9.25 -4.50
CA CYS A 637 -24.24 -9.68 -5.26
C CYS A 637 -25.22 -8.52 -5.47
N ALA A 638 -25.54 -7.79 -4.40
CA ALA A 638 -26.42 -6.63 -4.46
C ALA A 638 -25.86 -5.52 -5.36
N VAL A 639 -24.57 -5.20 -5.22
CA VAL A 639 -23.88 -4.20 -6.07
C VAL A 639 -23.88 -4.65 -7.53
N SER A 640 -23.52 -5.91 -7.81
CA SER A 640 -23.52 -6.48 -9.16
C SER A 640 -24.91 -6.43 -9.80
N TYR A 641 -25.96 -6.76 -9.04
CA TYR A 641 -27.34 -6.65 -9.51
C TYR A 641 -27.72 -5.22 -9.88
N VAL A 642 -27.43 -4.24 -9.02
CA VAL A 642 -27.73 -2.82 -9.28
C VAL A 642 -26.97 -2.32 -10.50
N VAL A 643 -25.66 -2.59 -10.59
CA VAL A 643 -24.82 -2.19 -11.74
C VAL A 643 -25.34 -2.80 -13.05
N ASN A 644 -25.84 -4.04 -13.00
CA ASN A 644 -26.41 -4.69 -14.18
C ASN A 644 -27.67 -4.00 -14.74
N GLN A 645 -28.38 -3.21 -13.93
CA GLN A 645 -29.55 -2.43 -14.35
C GLN A 645 -29.20 -1.11 -15.05
N ALA A 646 -27.92 -0.83 -15.30
CA ALA A 646 -27.51 0.37 -16.02
C ALA A 646 -27.96 0.33 -17.49
N GLU A 647 -28.86 1.23 -17.88
CA GLU A 647 -29.38 1.34 -19.25
C GLU A 647 -28.65 2.42 -20.08
N ASP A 648 -28.62 3.66 -19.57
CA ASP A 648 -28.21 4.85 -20.34
C ASP A 648 -26.69 5.05 -20.43
N ARG A 649 -25.95 4.64 -19.39
CA ARG A 649 -24.51 4.88 -19.24
C ARG A 649 -23.85 3.75 -18.47
N SER A 650 -22.60 3.45 -18.82
CA SER A 650 -21.78 2.50 -18.05
C SER A 650 -21.33 3.10 -16.72
N VAL A 651 -21.24 2.24 -15.70
CA VAL A 651 -20.95 2.64 -14.32
C VAL A 651 -19.45 2.74 -14.07
N GLN A 652 -19.01 3.75 -13.33
CA GLN A 652 -17.66 3.83 -12.78
C GLN A 652 -17.70 3.26 -11.37
N LEU A 653 -17.07 2.11 -11.14
CA LEU A 653 -17.07 1.42 -9.84
C LEU A 653 -15.69 1.55 -9.21
N ASP A 654 -15.59 2.27 -8.09
CA ASP A 654 -14.33 2.45 -7.37
C ASP A 654 -14.30 1.54 -6.14
N LEU A 655 -13.34 0.62 -6.13
CA LEU A 655 -13.12 -0.38 -5.08
C LEU A 655 -11.71 -0.22 -4.49
N GLU A 656 -11.04 0.91 -4.68
CA GLU A 656 -9.67 1.12 -4.19
C GLU A 656 -9.55 0.86 -2.68
N ASN A 657 -8.54 0.08 -2.27
CA ASN A 657 -8.33 -0.34 -0.88
C ASN A 657 -9.48 -1.13 -0.23
N SER A 658 -10.48 -1.56 -0.99
CA SER A 658 -11.52 -2.44 -0.47
C SER A 658 -11.01 -3.87 -0.28
N THR A 659 -11.75 -4.68 0.49
CA THR A 659 -11.52 -6.13 0.57
C THR A 659 -12.66 -6.88 -0.10
N VAL A 660 -12.31 -7.76 -1.03
CA VAL A 660 -13.25 -8.58 -1.80
C VAL A 660 -12.71 -10.01 -1.86
N THR A 661 -13.59 -10.99 -1.69
CA THR A 661 -13.23 -12.42 -1.70
C THR A 661 -13.35 -13.03 -3.09
N ASP A 662 -12.84 -14.25 -3.28
CA ASP A 662 -12.99 -14.96 -4.56
C ASP A 662 -14.47 -15.09 -5.02
N PRO A 663 -15.44 -15.49 -4.16
CA PRO A 663 -16.86 -15.45 -4.55
C PRO A 663 -17.37 -14.04 -4.87
N GLY A 664 -16.89 -13.02 -4.14
CA GLY A 664 -17.21 -11.62 -4.43
C GLY A 664 -16.69 -11.18 -5.81
N TRP A 665 -15.45 -11.53 -6.15
CA TRP A 665 -14.87 -11.23 -7.47
C TRP A 665 -15.64 -11.89 -8.60
N LYS A 666 -16.10 -13.13 -8.43
CA LYS A 666 -16.98 -13.80 -9.41
C LYS A 666 -18.28 -13.01 -9.67
N LEU A 667 -18.86 -12.42 -8.64
CA LEU A 667 -20.05 -11.58 -8.75
C LEU A 667 -19.76 -10.21 -9.38
N ILE A 668 -18.62 -9.59 -9.09
CA ILE A 668 -18.22 -8.34 -9.75
C ILE A 668 -17.93 -8.59 -11.24
N LEU A 669 -17.27 -9.70 -11.58
CA LEU A 669 -17.01 -10.10 -12.96
C LEU A 669 -18.31 -10.31 -13.76
N SER A 670 -19.42 -10.72 -13.13
CA SER A 670 -20.70 -10.89 -13.82
C SER A 670 -21.34 -9.59 -14.29
N CYS A 671 -20.95 -8.43 -13.73
CA CYS A 671 -21.46 -7.11 -14.12
C CYS A 671 -20.46 -6.25 -14.90
N VAL A 672 -19.23 -6.73 -15.14
CA VAL A 672 -18.13 -5.99 -15.77
C VAL A 672 -18.51 -5.40 -17.15
N LYS A 673 -19.42 -6.05 -17.89
CA LYS A 673 -19.95 -5.55 -19.16
C LYS A 673 -20.58 -4.15 -19.04
N LYS A 674 -21.23 -3.86 -17.92
CA LYS A 674 -21.89 -2.57 -17.61
C LYS A 674 -20.96 -1.57 -16.92
N VAL A 675 -19.73 -1.98 -16.61
CA VAL A 675 -18.71 -1.13 -15.98
C VAL A 675 -17.85 -0.45 -17.05
N GLN A 676 -17.65 0.85 -16.90
CA GLN A 676 -16.76 1.66 -17.74
C GLN A 676 -15.32 1.62 -17.22
N MET A 677 -15.17 1.80 -15.91
CA MET A 677 -13.90 1.92 -15.21
C MET A 677 -14.05 1.23 -13.86
N LEU A 678 -13.03 0.46 -13.48
CA LEU A 678 -12.92 -0.17 -12.17
C LEU A 678 -11.70 0.42 -11.44
N GLY A 679 -11.96 1.21 -10.40
CA GLY A 679 -10.91 1.76 -9.54
C GLY A 679 -10.37 0.67 -8.63
N LEU A 680 -9.14 0.21 -8.86
CA LEU A 680 -8.48 -0.84 -8.08
C LEU A 680 -7.02 -0.50 -7.84
N ASN A 681 -6.49 -1.04 -6.75
CA ASN A 681 -5.05 -1.06 -6.52
C ASN A 681 -4.37 -2.23 -7.26
N PRO A 682 -3.06 -2.13 -7.55
CA PRO A 682 -2.36 -3.15 -8.34
C PRO A 682 -2.54 -4.58 -7.82
N SER A 683 -2.60 -4.77 -6.50
CA SER A 683 -2.81 -6.09 -5.92
C SER A 683 -4.24 -6.61 -6.07
N MET A 684 -5.24 -5.73 -6.05
CA MET A 684 -6.62 -6.12 -6.24
C MET A 684 -6.88 -6.49 -7.69
N PHE A 685 -6.23 -5.80 -8.64
CA PHE A 685 -6.18 -6.26 -10.02
C PHE A 685 -5.61 -7.69 -10.11
N SER A 686 -4.57 -8.02 -9.34
CA SER A 686 -4.03 -9.40 -9.31
C SER A 686 -5.06 -10.41 -8.81
N GLU A 687 -5.81 -10.08 -7.76
CA GLU A 687 -6.85 -10.97 -7.21
C GLU A 687 -8.03 -11.14 -8.18
N LEU A 688 -8.50 -10.05 -8.80
CA LEU A 688 -9.54 -10.08 -9.84
C LEU A 688 -9.13 -10.95 -11.03
N TRP A 689 -7.91 -10.75 -11.55
CA TRP A 689 -7.38 -11.51 -12.68
C TRP A 689 -7.17 -12.98 -12.34
N GLU A 690 -6.67 -13.28 -11.13
CA GLU A 690 -6.58 -14.66 -10.65
C GLU A 690 -7.95 -15.33 -10.68
N THR A 691 -8.99 -14.71 -10.10
CA THR A 691 -10.36 -15.25 -10.15
C THR A 691 -10.89 -15.37 -11.58
N ALA A 692 -10.67 -14.37 -12.45
CA ALA A 692 -11.11 -14.39 -13.84
C ALA A 692 -10.49 -15.55 -14.64
N LEU A 693 -9.18 -15.78 -14.47
CA LEU A 693 -8.46 -16.86 -15.14
C LEU A 693 -8.92 -18.24 -14.66
N HIS A 694 -9.21 -18.41 -13.36
CA HIS A 694 -9.82 -19.64 -12.84
C HIS A 694 -11.22 -19.91 -13.42
N CYS A 695 -11.98 -18.87 -13.76
CA CYS A 695 -13.30 -19.04 -14.40
C CYS A 695 -13.21 -19.49 -15.86
N GLY A 696 -12.05 -19.31 -16.51
CA GLY A 696 -11.80 -19.76 -17.87
C GLY A 696 -12.82 -19.22 -18.89
N GLN A 697 -13.36 -20.10 -19.74
CA GLN A 697 -14.30 -19.73 -20.82
C GLN A 697 -15.62 -19.10 -20.34
N GLN A 698 -15.93 -19.17 -19.05
CA GLN A 698 -17.14 -18.53 -18.48
C GLN A 698 -16.97 -17.02 -18.27
N CYS A 699 -15.74 -16.49 -18.39
CA CYS A 699 -15.45 -15.07 -18.19
C CYS A 699 -15.33 -14.34 -19.54
N ASP A 700 -15.96 -13.15 -19.64
CA ASP A 700 -15.77 -12.26 -20.79
C ASP A 700 -14.49 -11.44 -20.63
N PHE A 701 -13.37 -12.02 -21.09
CA PHE A 701 -12.06 -11.38 -20.99
C PHE A 701 -11.95 -10.08 -21.78
N ALA A 702 -12.79 -9.85 -22.81
CA ALA A 702 -12.75 -8.62 -23.57
C ALA A 702 -13.25 -7.44 -22.73
N ASP A 703 -14.34 -7.63 -22.00
CA ASP A 703 -14.87 -6.62 -21.08
C ASP A 703 -13.93 -6.42 -19.87
N VAL A 704 -13.32 -7.48 -19.34
CA VAL A 704 -12.32 -7.38 -18.25
C VAL A 704 -11.11 -6.57 -18.69
N LEU A 705 -10.55 -6.85 -19.88
CA LEU A 705 -9.43 -6.09 -20.43
C LEU A 705 -9.78 -4.61 -20.62
N ARG A 706 -10.97 -4.31 -21.15
CA ARG A 706 -11.44 -2.93 -21.35
C ARG A 706 -11.46 -2.16 -20.03
N VAL A 707 -12.01 -2.76 -18.99
CA VAL A 707 -12.18 -2.11 -17.67
C VAL A 707 -10.85 -1.98 -16.93
N CYS A 708 -9.91 -2.90 -17.14
CA CYS A 708 -8.56 -2.87 -16.56
C CYS A 708 -7.55 -2.05 -17.39
N GLY A 709 -7.98 -1.29 -18.42
CA GLY A 709 -7.08 -0.45 -19.23
C GLY A 709 -6.06 -1.24 -20.06
N SER A 710 -6.46 -2.43 -20.53
CA SER A 710 -5.62 -3.41 -21.23
C SER A 710 -4.43 -3.91 -20.39
N GLU A 711 -4.52 -3.81 -19.07
CA GLU A 711 -3.53 -4.34 -18.12
C GLU A 711 -3.96 -5.72 -17.59
N ILE A 712 -3.08 -6.72 -17.75
CA ILE A 712 -3.25 -8.06 -17.17
C ILE A 712 -2.34 -8.17 -15.95
N HIS A 713 -2.93 -8.31 -14.76
CA HIS A 713 -2.17 -8.49 -13.53
C HIS A 713 -2.08 -9.96 -13.19
N PHE A 714 -0.88 -10.48 -12.98
CA PHE A 714 -0.66 -11.90 -12.78
C PHE A 714 0.31 -12.14 -11.63
N PRO A 715 -0.04 -12.96 -10.61
CA PRO A 715 0.92 -13.40 -9.61
C PRO A 715 1.87 -14.40 -10.25
N VAL A 716 3.17 -14.14 -10.17
CA VAL A 716 4.16 -15.16 -10.54
C VAL A 716 3.95 -16.33 -9.57
N GLN A 717 3.73 -17.54 -10.07
CA GLN A 717 3.48 -18.75 -9.28
C GLN A 717 4.40 -19.89 -9.75
N GLU A 718 4.59 -20.90 -8.90
CA GLU A 718 5.33 -22.12 -9.24
C GLU A 718 4.49 -23.11 -10.07
N ASP A 719 3.15 -23.02 -10.02
CA ASP A 719 2.24 -23.87 -10.79
C ASP A 719 1.82 -23.20 -12.11
N GLY A 720 1.89 -23.93 -13.21
CA GLY A 720 1.73 -23.42 -14.58
C GLY A 720 0.29 -23.33 -15.08
N GLY A 721 -0.68 -23.89 -14.37
CA GLY A 721 -2.06 -24.07 -14.87
C GLY A 721 -2.78 -22.78 -15.29
N LEU A 722 -2.59 -21.67 -14.58
CA LEU A 722 -3.20 -20.38 -14.92
C LEU A 722 -2.52 -19.69 -16.11
N CYS A 723 -1.28 -20.07 -16.41
CA CYS A 723 -0.49 -19.40 -17.43
C CYS A 723 -1.02 -19.69 -18.84
N GLU A 724 -1.48 -20.91 -19.11
CA GLU A 724 -2.05 -21.27 -20.42
C GLU A 724 -3.30 -20.44 -20.74
N THR A 725 -4.19 -20.30 -19.75
CA THR A 725 -5.40 -19.47 -19.88
C THR A 725 -5.04 -18.00 -20.09
N ALA A 726 -4.05 -17.48 -19.35
CA ALA A 726 -3.57 -16.12 -19.55
C ALA A 726 -2.99 -15.93 -20.96
N GLY A 727 -2.20 -16.89 -21.45
CA GLY A 727 -1.65 -16.88 -22.80
C GLY A 727 -2.73 -16.91 -23.89
N TYR A 728 -3.81 -17.66 -23.68
CA TYR A 728 -4.99 -17.62 -24.55
C TYR A 728 -5.62 -16.21 -24.58
N VAL A 729 -5.83 -15.59 -23.43
CA VAL A 729 -6.39 -14.24 -23.32
C VAL A 729 -5.50 -13.20 -24.04
N MET A 730 -4.18 -13.27 -23.85
CA MET A 730 -3.23 -12.38 -24.54
C MET A 730 -3.31 -12.52 -26.06
N LYS A 731 -3.48 -13.73 -26.59
CA LYS A 731 -3.56 -14.01 -28.03
C LYS A 731 -4.89 -13.58 -28.67
N GLN A 732 -5.97 -13.53 -27.90
CA GLN A 732 -7.30 -13.12 -28.38
C GLN A 732 -7.54 -11.60 -28.28
N SER A 733 -6.69 -10.87 -27.54
CA SER A 733 -6.83 -9.42 -27.39
C SER A 733 -6.63 -8.69 -28.74
N PRO A 734 -7.52 -7.76 -29.12
CA PRO A 734 -7.37 -6.98 -30.36
C PRO A 734 -6.23 -5.96 -30.30
N GLU A 735 -5.86 -5.52 -29.09
CA GLU A 735 -4.76 -4.60 -28.83
C GLU A 735 -3.64 -5.28 -28.02
N LYS A 736 -2.42 -4.73 -28.11
CA LYS A 736 -1.30 -5.23 -27.31
C LYS A 736 -1.53 -4.96 -25.82
N VAL A 737 -1.40 -5.99 -25.01
CA VAL A 737 -1.68 -5.92 -23.56
C VAL A 737 -0.46 -5.45 -22.77
N LYS A 738 -0.70 -4.79 -21.63
CA LYS A 738 0.34 -4.50 -20.64
C LYS A 738 0.33 -5.59 -19.58
N LEU A 739 1.42 -6.35 -19.46
CA LEU A 739 1.54 -7.45 -18.51
C LEU A 739 2.16 -6.94 -17.20
N CYS A 740 1.46 -7.09 -16.09
CA CYS A 740 1.86 -6.67 -14.76
C CYS A 740 2.11 -7.90 -13.87
N LEU A 741 3.38 -8.22 -13.61
CA LEU A 741 3.80 -9.41 -12.87
C LEU A 741 4.03 -9.09 -11.39
N HIS A 742 3.27 -9.72 -10.51
CA HIS A 742 3.40 -9.59 -9.05
C HIS A 742 4.33 -10.68 -8.52
N TRP A 743 5.46 -10.29 -7.93
CA TRP A 743 6.49 -11.24 -7.48
C TRP A 743 6.49 -11.38 -5.96
N ASP A 744 6.15 -12.56 -5.44
CA ASP A 744 6.17 -12.85 -3.99
C ASP A 744 7.58 -13.25 -3.51
N LYS A 745 7.91 -12.93 -2.26
CA LYS A 745 9.21 -13.17 -1.62
C LYS A 745 9.60 -14.65 -1.59
N HIS A 746 8.62 -15.55 -1.57
CA HIS A 746 8.82 -16.99 -1.44
C HIS A 746 9.15 -17.71 -2.76
N ILE A 747 9.12 -17.01 -3.90
CA ILE A 747 9.36 -17.63 -5.21
C ILE A 747 10.79 -17.35 -5.64
N ASP A 748 11.59 -18.43 -5.68
CA ASP A 748 12.98 -18.39 -6.08
C ASP A 748 13.14 -18.45 -7.61
N ARG A 749 12.33 -19.27 -8.30
CA ARG A 749 12.27 -19.31 -9.78
C ARG A 749 10.83 -19.57 -10.27
N PRO A 750 10.36 -18.82 -11.28
CA PRO A 750 9.08 -19.08 -11.91
C PRO A 750 9.09 -20.39 -12.68
N ALA A 751 7.91 -21.00 -12.84
CA ALA A 751 7.73 -22.23 -13.61
C ALA A 751 8.28 -22.08 -15.05
N LYS A 752 8.94 -23.11 -15.58
CA LYS A 752 9.46 -23.09 -16.95
C LYS A 752 8.35 -22.86 -17.99
N ASN A 753 7.18 -23.46 -17.79
CA ASN A 753 6.01 -23.26 -18.66
C ASN A 753 5.53 -21.79 -18.65
N PHE A 754 5.80 -21.04 -17.57
CA PHE A 754 5.44 -19.64 -17.46
C PHE A 754 6.25 -18.75 -18.41
N THR A 755 7.58 -18.92 -18.44
CA THR A 755 8.45 -18.18 -19.37
C THR A 755 8.21 -18.59 -20.81
N GLU A 756 7.95 -19.87 -21.08
CA GLU A 756 7.59 -20.37 -22.42
C GLU A 756 6.29 -19.73 -22.93
N THR A 757 5.25 -19.68 -22.10
CA THR A 757 3.95 -19.12 -22.50
C THR A 757 4.02 -17.61 -22.75
N ILE A 758 4.72 -16.86 -21.90
CA ILE A 758 4.95 -15.43 -22.14
C ILE A 758 5.71 -15.24 -23.46
N SER A 759 6.75 -16.05 -23.72
CA SER A 759 7.54 -15.98 -24.94
C SER A 759 6.69 -16.19 -26.19
N GLN A 760 5.76 -17.15 -26.16
CA GLN A 760 4.79 -17.38 -27.25
C GLN A 760 3.79 -16.24 -27.46
N CYS A 761 3.60 -15.37 -26.47
CA CYS A 761 2.64 -14.27 -26.50
C CYS A 761 3.29 -12.89 -26.70
N LEU A 762 4.62 -12.80 -26.83
CA LEU A 762 5.36 -11.53 -26.88
C LEU A 762 4.89 -10.57 -27.97
N SER A 763 4.47 -11.08 -29.13
CA SER A 763 3.92 -10.26 -30.22
C SER A 763 2.66 -9.48 -29.83
N ASN A 764 1.91 -9.99 -28.85
CA ASN A 764 0.69 -9.41 -28.32
C ASN A 764 0.92 -8.60 -27.03
N ILE A 765 2.16 -8.48 -26.53
CA ILE A 765 2.49 -7.74 -25.32
C ILE A 765 3.12 -6.39 -25.70
N ALA A 766 2.62 -5.31 -25.10
CA ALA A 766 3.16 -3.96 -25.25
C ALA A 766 4.30 -3.70 -24.26
N THR A 767 4.06 -3.97 -22.98
CA THR A 767 5.01 -3.71 -21.87
C THR A 767 4.85 -4.76 -20.77
N ILE A 768 5.94 -5.12 -20.11
CA ILE A 768 6.02 -6.02 -18.96
C ILE A 768 6.50 -5.20 -17.75
N ARG A 769 5.64 -5.04 -16.74
CA ARG A 769 5.93 -4.35 -15.48
C ARG A 769 6.07 -5.36 -14.35
N PHE A 770 7.02 -5.14 -13.45
CA PHE A 770 7.25 -5.97 -12.27
C PHE A 770 6.83 -5.21 -11.02
N ILE A 771 5.90 -5.78 -10.25
CA ILE A 771 5.31 -5.15 -9.06
C ILE A 771 5.91 -5.80 -7.80
N PRO A 772 6.55 -4.99 -6.91
CA PRO A 772 7.17 -5.51 -5.69
C PRO A 772 6.14 -5.91 -4.62
N PRO A 773 6.51 -6.78 -3.64
CA PRO A 773 5.60 -7.23 -2.60
C PRO A 773 5.16 -6.10 -1.62
N LYS A 774 3.91 -6.18 -1.14
CA LYS A 774 3.19 -5.15 -0.33
C LYS A 774 3.90 -4.64 0.95
N HIS A 775 4.87 -5.37 1.50
CA HIS A 775 5.45 -5.10 2.83
C HIS A 775 6.85 -4.47 2.81
N GLN A 776 7.30 -3.88 1.70
CA GLN A 776 8.60 -3.22 1.63
C GLN A 776 8.50 -1.77 1.17
N MET A 777 9.19 -0.87 1.88
CA MET A 777 9.45 0.52 1.47
C MET A 777 10.43 0.51 0.28
N GLY A 778 9.98 0.01 -0.86
CA GLY A 778 10.76 -0.14 -2.09
C GLY A 778 11.32 -1.55 -2.34
N PRO A 779 11.73 -1.85 -3.58
CA PRO A 779 12.28 -3.16 -3.95
C PRO A 779 13.65 -3.40 -3.30
N SER A 780 13.82 -4.55 -2.62
CA SER A 780 15.12 -4.98 -2.10
C SER A 780 16.13 -5.27 -3.21
N GLU A 781 17.43 -5.23 -2.91
CA GLU A 781 18.48 -5.62 -3.87
C GLU A 781 18.33 -7.08 -4.33
N GLU A 782 17.89 -7.96 -3.43
CA GLU A 782 17.54 -9.35 -3.78
C GLU A 782 16.41 -9.42 -4.81
N TRP A 783 15.34 -8.63 -4.62
CA TRP A 783 14.23 -8.56 -5.58
C TRP A 783 14.69 -8.04 -6.94
N LYS A 784 15.52 -6.98 -6.97
CA LYS A 784 16.07 -6.44 -8.22
C LYS A 784 16.92 -7.47 -8.96
N THR A 785 17.74 -8.21 -8.23
CA THR A 785 18.59 -9.28 -8.79
C THR A 785 17.73 -10.40 -9.38
N ARG A 786 16.68 -10.84 -8.68
CA ARG A 786 15.74 -11.86 -9.16
C ARG A 786 14.98 -11.41 -10.42
N VAL A 787 14.45 -10.19 -10.42
CA VAL A 787 13.78 -9.61 -11.60
C VAL A 787 14.74 -9.50 -12.77
N SER A 788 15.99 -9.07 -12.55
CA SER A 788 17.01 -9.01 -13.60
C SER A 788 17.29 -10.40 -14.20
N SER A 789 17.49 -11.41 -13.34
CA SER A 789 17.65 -12.82 -13.76
C SER A 789 16.48 -13.29 -14.62
N PHE A 790 15.24 -12.99 -14.20
CA PHE A 790 14.05 -13.38 -14.94
C PHE A 790 13.93 -12.68 -16.30
N LYS A 791 14.27 -11.39 -16.39
CA LYS A 791 14.31 -10.68 -17.68
C LYS A 791 15.31 -11.35 -18.64
N MET A 792 16.46 -11.81 -18.14
CA MET A 792 17.45 -12.52 -18.95
C MET A 792 16.94 -13.91 -19.40
N ASP A 793 16.31 -14.66 -18.49
CA ASP A 793 15.70 -15.95 -18.82
C ASP A 793 14.59 -15.81 -19.88
N LEU A 794 13.78 -14.74 -19.80
CA LEU A 794 12.76 -14.45 -20.79
C LEU A 794 13.37 -14.14 -22.17
N CYS A 795 14.47 -13.39 -22.23
CA CYS A 795 15.20 -13.15 -23.48
C CYS A 795 15.76 -14.43 -24.07
N LEU A 796 16.34 -15.30 -23.24
CA LEU A 796 16.86 -16.60 -23.65
C LEU A 796 15.74 -17.50 -24.20
N GLN A 797 14.60 -17.59 -23.51
CA GLN A 797 13.45 -18.36 -23.99
C GLN A 797 12.85 -17.78 -25.28
N GLY A 798 12.77 -16.45 -25.40
CA GLY A 798 12.37 -15.80 -26.64
C GLY A 798 13.30 -16.13 -27.81
N ALA A 799 14.61 -16.17 -27.57
CA ALA A 799 15.61 -16.55 -28.58
C ALA A 799 15.50 -18.03 -28.98
N LEU A 800 15.27 -18.92 -28.02
CA LEU A 800 15.02 -20.34 -28.26
C LEU A 800 13.77 -20.53 -29.12
N TYR A 801 12.68 -19.84 -28.77
CA TYR A 801 11.43 -19.90 -29.52
C TYR A 801 11.58 -19.33 -30.95
N GLU A 802 12.29 -18.22 -31.13
CA GLU A 802 12.61 -17.67 -32.45
C GLU A 802 13.45 -18.64 -33.30
N THR A 803 14.41 -19.32 -32.68
CA THR A 803 15.25 -20.32 -33.35
C THR A 803 14.45 -21.57 -33.74
N GLU A 804 13.50 -21.99 -32.91
CA GLU A 804 12.67 -23.18 -33.13
C GLU A 804 11.52 -22.95 -34.11
N THR A 805 10.91 -21.76 -34.10
CA THR A 805 9.71 -21.45 -34.90
C THR A 805 9.96 -20.54 -36.10
N GLY A 806 11.09 -19.84 -36.13
CA GLY A 806 11.43 -18.83 -37.15
C GLY A 806 10.70 -17.49 -36.99
N GLN A 807 9.90 -17.31 -35.92
CA GLN A 807 9.20 -16.05 -35.67
C GLN A 807 10.13 -15.02 -35.02
N ARG A 808 10.28 -13.85 -35.66
CA ARG A 808 11.10 -12.74 -35.13
C ARG A 808 10.40 -12.03 -33.97
N ILE A 809 10.63 -12.53 -32.75
CA ILE A 809 10.01 -12.00 -31.52
C ILE A 809 11.02 -11.24 -30.66
N THR A 810 12.31 -11.52 -30.78
CA THR A 810 13.37 -10.93 -29.95
C THR A 810 13.46 -9.41 -30.08
N GLY A 811 13.17 -8.86 -31.26
CA GLY A 811 13.12 -7.41 -31.48
C GLY A 811 12.02 -6.67 -30.70
N THR A 812 10.99 -7.36 -30.22
CA THR A 812 9.91 -6.77 -29.40
C THR A 812 10.19 -6.81 -27.89
N LEU A 813 11.17 -7.60 -27.45
CA LEU A 813 11.50 -7.76 -26.04
C LEU A 813 12.02 -6.48 -25.40
N MET A 814 12.87 -5.71 -26.10
CA MET A 814 13.43 -4.48 -25.52
C MET A 814 12.36 -3.44 -25.24
N SER A 815 11.40 -3.28 -26.15
CA SER A 815 10.25 -2.40 -25.92
C SER A 815 9.35 -2.93 -24.79
N ALA A 816 9.20 -4.25 -24.68
CA ALA A 816 8.35 -4.85 -23.65
C ALA A 816 8.96 -4.71 -22.25
N LEU A 817 10.28 -4.90 -22.08
CA LEU A 817 10.94 -4.94 -20.77
C LEU A 817 11.06 -3.58 -20.04
N SER A 818 10.60 -2.49 -20.65
CA SER A 818 10.53 -1.13 -20.08
C SER A 818 11.85 -0.69 -19.42
N LEU A 819 12.95 -0.81 -20.16
CA LEU A 819 14.27 -0.34 -19.73
C LEU A 819 14.42 1.13 -20.16
N ASP A 820 14.17 2.06 -19.24
CA ASP A 820 13.93 3.47 -19.56
C ASP A 820 15.21 4.29 -19.79
N THR A 821 16.35 3.87 -19.22
CA THR A 821 17.63 4.61 -19.32
C THR A 821 18.69 3.86 -20.11
N ALA A 822 19.57 4.61 -20.79
CA ALA A 822 20.72 4.05 -21.50
C ALA A 822 21.69 3.28 -20.56
N GLU A 823 21.81 3.70 -19.30
CA GLU A 823 22.55 2.99 -18.24
C GLU A 823 21.95 1.61 -18.00
N GLN A 824 20.63 1.53 -17.74
CA GLN A 824 19.95 0.25 -17.51
C GLN A 824 19.97 -0.67 -18.72
N GLN A 825 19.80 -0.12 -19.92
CA GLN A 825 19.87 -0.91 -21.16
C GLN A 825 21.27 -1.49 -21.37
N SER A 826 22.31 -0.68 -21.15
CA SER A 826 23.71 -1.09 -21.33
C SER A 826 24.11 -2.18 -20.32
N GLU A 827 23.80 -2.00 -19.03
CA GLU A 827 24.05 -3.00 -17.99
C GLU A 827 23.31 -4.32 -18.27
N PHE A 828 22.03 -4.24 -18.63
CA PHE A 828 21.22 -5.42 -18.93
C PHE A 828 21.76 -6.24 -20.12
N LEU A 829 22.20 -5.57 -21.20
CA LEU A 829 22.71 -6.25 -22.38
C LEU A 829 24.04 -6.97 -22.13
N LEU A 830 24.92 -6.37 -21.32
CA LEU A 830 26.17 -7.02 -20.90
C LEU A 830 25.90 -8.27 -20.06
N ASP A 831 24.99 -8.15 -19.10
CA ASP A 831 24.61 -9.27 -18.23
C ASP A 831 23.93 -10.38 -19.06
N LEU A 832 23.04 -10.02 -19.98
CA LEU A 832 22.40 -10.96 -20.91
C LEU A 832 23.42 -11.71 -21.78
N TYR A 833 24.46 -11.03 -22.28
CA TYR A 833 25.50 -11.69 -23.10
C TYR A 833 26.24 -12.75 -22.30
N SER A 834 26.63 -12.43 -21.06
CA SER A 834 27.28 -13.39 -20.17
C SER A 834 26.37 -14.59 -19.86
N HIS A 835 25.10 -14.33 -19.54
CA HIS A 835 24.10 -15.37 -19.25
C HIS A 835 23.87 -16.32 -20.44
N VAL A 836 23.77 -15.74 -21.65
CA VAL A 836 23.60 -16.53 -22.89
C VAL A 836 24.86 -17.35 -23.18
N LYS A 837 26.06 -16.79 -23.00
CA LYS A 837 27.31 -17.55 -23.20
C LYS A 837 27.47 -18.70 -22.22
N ASP A 838 27.11 -18.50 -20.96
CA ASP A 838 27.08 -19.57 -19.97
C ASP A 838 26.08 -20.65 -20.36
N TYR A 839 24.92 -20.29 -20.89
CA TYR A 839 23.95 -21.25 -21.42
C TYR A 839 24.47 -22.01 -22.66
N GLU A 840 25.04 -21.32 -23.65
CA GLU A 840 25.59 -21.94 -24.88
C GLU A 840 26.72 -22.93 -24.52
N THR A 841 27.57 -22.58 -23.55
CA THR A 841 28.67 -23.47 -23.11
C THR A 841 28.17 -24.69 -22.33
N GLN A 842 27.13 -24.54 -21.50
CA GLN A 842 26.55 -25.65 -20.73
C GLN A 842 25.72 -26.60 -21.60
N THR A 843 24.98 -26.09 -22.59
CA THR A 843 24.00 -26.88 -23.36
C THR A 843 24.44 -27.22 -24.77
N GLY A 844 25.46 -26.54 -25.32
CA GLY A 844 25.91 -26.69 -26.70
C GLY A 844 24.95 -26.13 -27.76
N ARG A 845 23.84 -25.50 -27.38
CA ARG A 845 22.89 -24.87 -28.30
C ARG A 845 23.34 -23.43 -28.59
N SER A 846 23.42 -23.04 -29.87
CA SER A 846 23.69 -21.64 -30.22
C SER A 846 22.38 -20.85 -30.38
N VAL A 847 22.28 -19.75 -29.65
CA VAL A 847 21.09 -18.88 -29.57
C VAL A 847 21.43 -17.40 -29.74
N LEU A 848 22.72 -17.04 -29.73
CA LEU A 848 23.17 -15.66 -29.88
C LEU A 848 22.74 -15.02 -31.22
N SER A 849 22.64 -15.82 -32.29
CA SER A 849 22.20 -15.35 -33.61
C SER A 849 20.77 -14.80 -33.61
N ALA A 850 19.86 -15.40 -32.83
CA ALA A 850 18.49 -14.91 -32.67
C ALA A 850 18.44 -13.59 -31.87
N LEU A 851 19.31 -13.43 -30.87
CA LEU A 851 19.42 -12.20 -30.07
C LEU A 851 20.18 -11.07 -30.77
N GLN A 852 20.78 -11.31 -31.94
CA GLN A 852 21.59 -10.31 -32.62
C GLN A 852 20.79 -9.04 -32.94
N THR A 853 19.50 -9.18 -33.27
CA THR A 853 18.59 -8.05 -33.50
C THR A 853 18.41 -7.18 -32.26
N LEU A 854 18.37 -7.80 -31.08
CA LEU A 854 18.22 -7.12 -29.79
C LEU A 854 19.46 -6.26 -29.49
N TYR A 855 20.67 -6.83 -29.65
CA TYR A 855 21.92 -6.05 -29.50
C TYR A 855 22.03 -4.92 -30.53
N GLN A 856 21.60 -5.13 -31.78
CA GLN A 856 21.68 -4.09 -32.82
C GLN A 856 20.72 -2.93 -32.55
N SER A 857 19.52 -3.21 -32.03
CA SER A 857 18.44 -2.22 -31.88
C SER A 857 18.66 -1.21 -30.73
N ALA A 858 19.27 -1.63 -29.62
CA ALA A 858 19.44 -0.82 -28.42
C ALA A 858 20.79 -1.11 -27.74
N PRO A 859 21.36 -0.15 -26.99
CA PRO A 859 20.84 1.19 -26.72
C PRO A 859 21.16 2.16 -27.88
N ALA A 860 20.61 3.38 -27.82
CA ALA A 860 20.96 4.47 -28.75
C ALA A 860 22.33 5.08 -28.43
N GLU A 861 22.67 5.14 -27.15
CA GLU A 861 23.99 5.47 -26.60
C GLU A 861 24.34 4.43 -25.54
N TRP A 862 25.60 3.99 -25.48
CA TRP A 862 26.08 3.10 -24.44
C TRP A 862 26.50 3.91 -23.21
N VAL A 863 26.18 3.43 -22.02
CA VAL A 863 26.63 4.00 -20.75
C VAL A 863 27.28 2.88 -19.95
N ILE A 864 28.59 2.95 -19.75
CA ILE A 864 29.40 1.86 -19.20
C ILE A 864 30.15 2.35 -17.97
N ASP A 865 30.00 1.60 -16.87
CA ASP A 865 30.82 1.74 -15.67
C ASP A 865 31.91 0.66 -15.64
N LEU A 866 33.13 1.05 -16.01
CA LEU A 866 34.26 0.12 -16.06
C LEU A 866 34.72 -0.34 -14.67
N SER A 867 34.33 0.35 -13.59
CA SER A 867 34.59 -0.12 -12.22
C SER A 867 33.76 -1.37 -11.85
N LYS A 868 32.66 -1.61 -12.57
CA LYS A 868 31.72 -2.72 -12.30
C LYS A 868 31.73 -3.81 -13.37
N ARG A 869 32.26 -3.53 -14.56
CA ARG A 869 32.18 -4.43 -15.73
C ARG A 869 33.49 -4.41 -16.50
N LYS A 870 33.93 -5.57 -16.96
CA LYS A 870 35.18 -5.72 -17.72
C LYS A 870 35.04 -5.15 -19.13
N ALA A 871 36.04 -4.38 -19.57
CA ALA A 871 36.10 -3.87 -20.94
C ALA A 871 36.09 -4.99 -22.00
N SER A 872 36.62 -6.18 -21.69
CA SER A 872 36.64 -7.32 -22.61
C SER A 872 35.25 -7.89 -22.90
N LEU A 873 34.34 -7.87 -21.92
CA LEU A 873 32.95 -8.26 -22.13
C LEU A 873 32.25 -7.25 -23.04
N PHE A 874 32.52 -5.96 -22.84
CA PHE A 874 31.95 -4.89 -23.65
C PHE A 874 32.42 -4.96 -25.11
N LEU A 875 33.71 -5.25 -25.35
CA LEU A 875 34.25 -5.48 -26.69
C LEU A 875 33.49 -6.57 -27.45
N GLU A 876 33.21 -7.70 -26.82
CA GLU A 876 32.47 -8.81 -27.43
C GLU A 876 31.04 -8.41 -27.82
N VAL A 877 30.37 -7.60 -27.00
CA VAL A 877 29.03 -7.08 -27.31
C VAL A 877 29.07 -6.02 -28.44
N LEU A 878 30.11 -5.20 -28.50
CA LEU A 878 30.29 -4.21 -29.57
C LEU A 878 30.52 -4.86 -30.94
N LYS A 879 31.19 -6.01 -31.00
CA LYS A 879 31.37 -6.78 -32.25
C LYS A 879 30.04 -7.25 -32.86
N LEU A 880 28.96 -7.32 -32.08
CA LEU A 880 27.62 -7.68 -32.57
C LEU A 880 26.88 -6.51 -33.24
N GLN A 881 27.37 -5.27 -33.07
CA GLN A 881 26.78 -4.07 -33.66
C GLN A 881 27.08 -3.97 -35.16
N THR A 882 26.13 -3.43 -35.92
CA THR A 882 26.32 -3.15 -37.36
C THR A 882 26.75 -1.71 -37.64
N VAL A 883 26.57 -0.81 -36.67
CA VAL A 883 26.88 0.62 -36.76
C VAL A 883 27.54 1.06 -35.46
N THR A 884 28.50 1.98 -35.55
CA THR A 884 29.16 2.57 -34.38
C THR A 884 28.19 3.49 -33.62
N LYS A 885 28.22 3.44 -32.28
CA LYS A 885 27.32 4.22 -31.42
C LYS A 885 28.11 5.04 -30.39
N PRO A 886 27.54 6.14 -29.86
CA PRO A 886 28.16 6.91 -28.79
C PRO A 886 28.30 6.07 -27.51
N VAL A 887 29.38 6.28 -26.76
CA VAL A 887 29.67 5.62 -25.49
C VAL A 887 29.99 6.68 -24.43
N LYS A 888 29.33 6.61 -23.27
CA LYS A 888 29.63 7.40 -22.08
C LYS A 888 30.26 6.51 -21.01
N LEU A 889 31.45 6.87 -20.56
CA LEU A 889 32.19 6.12 -19.54
C LEU A 889 32.02 6.68 -18.13
N MET A 890 32.05 5.77 -17.16
CA MET A 890 32.12 6.00 -15.72
C MET A 890 33.14 5.05 -15.08
N GLY A 891 33.70 5.46 -13.94
CA GLY A 891 34.48 4.56 -13.07
C GLY A 891 35.71 3.91 -13.71
N TRP A 892 36.31 4.54 -14.74
CA TRP A 892 37.50 3.99 -15.40
C TRP A 892 38.74 4.06 -14.51
N THR A 893 39.63 3.08 -14.68
CA THR A 893 40.94 3.03 -14.04
C THR A 893 42.02 3.54 -14.99
N ASP A 894 43.15 3.96 -14.42
CA ASP A 894 44.35 4.30 -15.16
C ASP A 894 45.27 3.07 -15.32
N GLU A 895 44.75 1.85 -15.08
CA GLU A 895 45.51 0.61 -15.24
C GLU A 895 45.77 0.34 -16.73
N GLU A 896 47.05 0.24 -17.11
CA GLU A 896 47.47 0.06 -18.52
C GLU A 896 46.75 -1.10 -19.21
N GLY A 897 46.49 -2.21 -18.49
CA GLY A 897 45.80 -3.38 -19.03
C GLY A 897 44.32 -3.15 -19.36
N GLU A 898 43.59 -2.37 -18.55
CA GLU A 898 42.19 -2.05 -18.83
C GLU A 898 42.07 -1.03 -19.97
N VAL A 899 42.96 -0.04 -20.01
CA VAL A 899 43.08 0.91 -21.12
C VAL A 899 43.39 0.17 -22.41
N TRP A 900 44.29 -0.82 -22.39
CA TRP A 900 44.64 -1.65 -23.54
C TRP A 900 43.43 -2.40 -24.12
N ILE A 901 42.64 -3.04 -23.27
CA ILE A 901 41.44 -3.76 -23.71
C ILE A 901 40.38 -2.77 -24.25
N PHE A 902 40.27 -1.58 -23.65
CA PHE A 902 39.34 -0.56 -24.12
C PHE A 902 39.75 0.02 -25.47
N LEU A 903 41.05 0.11 -25.80
CA LEU A 903 41.50 0.54 -27.14
C LEU A 903 40.91 -0.32 -28.25
N GLU A 904 40.73 -1.62 -28.02
CA GLU A 904 40.11 -2.54 -28.98
C GLU A 904 38.62 -2.25 -29.23
N CYS A 905 37.95 -1.55 -28.31
CA CYS A 905 36.55 -1.14 -28.46
C CYS A 905 36.40 0.05 -29.42
N LEU A 906 37.41 0.90 -29.55
CA LEU A 906 37.33 2.19 -30.27
C LEU A 906 36.87 2.10 -31.73
N PRO A 907 37.27 1.09 -32.53
CA PRO A 907 36.76 0.93 -33.90
C PRO A 907 35.23 0.82 -33.98
N TYR A 908 34.58 0.44 -32.88
CA TYR A 908 33.13 0.26 -32.79
C TYR A 908 32.41 1.45 -32.13
N ILE A 909 33.13 2.51 -31.75
CA ILE A 909 32.62 3.67 -31.01
C ILE A 909 32.57 4.89 -31.93
N SER A 910 31.43 5.57 -31.98
CA SER A 910 31.31 6.80 -32.79
C SER A 910 31.72 8.05 -32.02
N GLU A 911 31.50 8.06 -30.70
CA GLU A 911 31.75 9.20 -29.82
C GLU A 911 32.05 8.71 -28.40
N LEU A 912 33.00 9.34 -27.72
CA LEU A 912 33.38 9.03 -26.35
C LEU A 912 33.08 10.21 -25.40
N GLY A 913 32.11 10.01 -24.52
CA GLY A 913 31.71 10.93 -23.46
C GLY A 913 32.07 10.41 -22.06
N PHE A 914 31.95 11.28 -21.05
CA PHE A 914 32.29 10.96 -19.66
C PHE A 914 31.20 11.52 -18.71
N ILE A 915 30.71 10.70 -17.78
CA ILE A 915 29.65 11.10 -16.83
C ILE A 915 30.26 11.31 -15.43
N PRO A 916 30.07 12.49 -14.79
CA PRO A 916 30.62 12.77 -13.46
C PRO A 916 29.94 11.94 -12.35
N PRO A 917 30.63 11.69 -11.22
CA PRO A 917 30.07 10.93 -10.10
C PRO A 917 28.80 11.57 -9.50
N LYS A 918 27.78 10.75 -9.18
CA LYS A 918 26.42 11.16 -8.74
C LYS A 918 26.35 12.06 -7.48
N HIS A 919 27.46 12.25 -6.75
CA HIS A 919 27.52 13.05 -5.50
C HIS A 919 28.01 14.50 -5.67
N GLN A 920 28.30 14.96 -6.90
CA GLN A 920 28.87 16.29 -7.13
C GLN A 920 27.89 17.21 -7.87
N MET A 921 27.67 18.42 -7.33
CA MET A 921 26.92 19.52 -7.97
C MET A 921 27.78 20.15 -9.08
N GLY A 922 27.95 19.42 -10.19
CA GLY A 922 28.70 19.84 -11.37
C GLY A 922 30.12 19.26 -11.46
N PRO A 923 30.73 19.26 -12.67
CA PRO A 923 32.08 18.76 -12.88
C PRO A 923 33.11 19.64 -12.17
N SER A 924 33.79 19.11 -11.14
CA SER A 924 34.91 19.79 -10.49
C SER A 924 36.08 19.99 -11.46
N GLU A 925 36.97 20.95 -11.17
CA GLU A 925 38.22 21.10 -11.95
C GLU A 925 39.10 19.85 -11.87
N GLU A 926 39.05 19.12 -10.75
CA GLU A 926 39.69 17.81 -10.60
C GLU A 926 39.11 16.77 -11.56
N TRP A 927 37.77 16.74 -11.72
CA TRP A 927 37.10 15.85 -12.68
C TRP A 927 37.50 16.16 -14.13
N LYS A 928 37.51 17.44 -14.50
CA LYS A 928 37.94 17.87 -15.85
C LYS A 928 39.39 17.48 -16.12
N THR A 929 40.26 17.66 -15.13
CA THR A 929 41.67 17.26 -15.20
C THR A 929 41.80 15.74 -15.38
N ARG A 930 41.03 14.95 -14.62
CA ARG A 930 41.01 13.49 -14.74
C ARG A 930 40.55 13.02 -16.12
N VAL A 931 39.48 13.61 -16.67
CA VAL A 931 39.01 13.31 -18.03
C VAL A 931 40.08 13.69 -19.05
N SER A 932 40.73 14.85 -18.90
CA SER A 932 41.78 15.29 -19.81
C SER A 932 42.98 14.35 -19.78
N SER A 933 43.47 13.97 -18.58
CA SER A 933 44.56 13.00 -18.42
C SER A 933 44.23 11.69 -19.11
N PHE A 934 43.04 11.14 -18.85
CA PHE A 934 42.63 9.87 -19.45
C PHE A 934 42.56 9.93 -20.98
N LYS A 935 42.09 11.03 -21.57
CA LYS A 935 42.13 11.23 -23.03
C LYS A 935 43.56 11.24 -23.58
N MET A 936 44.51 11.84 -22.85
CA MET A 936 45.92 11.85 -23.24
C MET A 936 46.55 10.46 -23.12
N ASP A 937 46.28 9.75 -22.02
CA ASP A 937 46.76 8.39 -21.80
C ASP A 937 46.21 7.43 -22.86
N LEU A 938 44.95 7.59 -23.25
CA LEU A 938 44.35 6.81 -24.34
C LEU A 938 45.06 7.06 -25.68
N CYS A 939 45.47 8.29 -25.98
CA CYS A 939 46.25 8.61 -27.19
C CYS A 939 47.66 8.00 -27.13
N LEU A 940 48.32 8.11 -25.97
CA LEU A 940 49.64 7.51 -25.73
C LEU A 940 49.61 5.99 -25.92
N GLN A 941 48.68 5.31 -25.26
CA GLN A 941 48.55 3.86 -25.33
C GLN A 941 48.10 3.42 -26.73
N GLY A 942 47.23 4.18 -27.40
CA GLY A 942 46.86 3.95 -28.80
C GLY A 942 48.07 3.93 -29.73
N ALA A 943 49.01 4.85 -29.55
CA ALA A 943 50.23 4.90 -30.34
C ALA A 943 51.16 3.69 -30.13
N PHE A 944 51.23 3.17 -28.90
CA PHE A 944 51.92 1.90 -28.64
C PHE A 944 51.21 0.72 -29.30
N TYR A 945 49.89 0.67 -29.19
CA TYR A 945 49.08 -0.38 -29.79
C TYR A 945 49.25 -0.43 -31.32
N GLU A 946 49.25 0.72 -32.01
CA GLU A 946 49.50 0.78 -33.46
C GLU A 946 50.87 0.23 -33.83
N LYS A 947 51.89 0.53 -33.02
CA LYS A 947 53.26 0.06 -33.26
C LYS A 947 53.41 -1.45 -33.08
N GLU A 948 52.68 -2.03 -32.11
CA GLU A 948 52.74 -3.46 -31.83
C GLU A 948 51.83 -4.30 -32.74
N THR A 949 50.65 -3.79 -33.10
CA THR A 949 49.64 -4.54 -33.88
C THR A 949 49.56 -4.13 -35.35
N GLY A 950 50.15 -3.00 -35.75
CA GLY A 950 50.09 -2.46 -37.11
C GLY A 950 48.74 -1.83 -37.50
N GLN A 951 47.82 -1.63 -36.55
CA GLN A 951 46.50 -1.02 -36.80
C GLN A 951 46.55 0.51 -36.85
N LYS A 952 45.51 1.16 -37.42
CA LYS A 952 45.35 2.63 -37.47
C LYS A 952 44.30 3.13 -36.45
N ILE A 953 44.59 2.99 -35.15
CA ILE A 953 43.69 3.39 -34.04
C ILE A 953 43.73 4.90 -33.74
N THR A 954 44.89 5.55 -33.89
CA THR A 954 45.09 6.98 -33.57
C THR A 954 44.20 7.90 -34.40
N GLY A 955 43.92 7.54 -35.66
CA GLY A 955 42.97 8.26 -36.51
C GLY A 955 41.52 8.13 -36.03
N THR A 956 41.13 6.93 -35.59
CA THR A 956 39.78 6.65 -35.05
C THR A 956 39.57 7.36 -33.71
N LEU A 957 40.61 7.40 -32.85
CA LEU A 957 40.61 8.10 -31.57
C LEU A 957 40.20 9.58 -31.71
N MET A 958 40.79 10.30 -32.67
CA MET A 958 40.48 11.71 -32.88
C MET A 958 39.02 11.93 -33.29
N SER A 959 38.46 11.02 -34.10
CA SER A 959 37.06 11.09 -34.48
C SER A 959 36.11 10.83 -33.30
N ALA A 960 36.49 9.92 -32.38
CA ALA A 960 35.68 9.58 -31.22
C ALA A 960 35.69 10.65 -30.11
N LEU A 961 36.77 11.44 -29.98
CA LEU A 961 36.95 12.39 -28.87
C LEU A 961 36.17 13.72 -28.98
N ARG A 962 35.49 13.99 -30.11
CA ARG A 962 34.71 15.21 -30.41
C ARG A 962 35.37 16.52 -29.96
N LEU A 963 36.53 16.81 -30.54
CA LEU A 963 37.14 18.13 -30.44
C LEU A 963 36.53 19.02 -31.53
N ASP A 964 35.32 19.54 -31.31
CA ASP A 964 34.49 20.14 -32.36
C ASP A 964 34.95 21.54 -32.81
N THR A 965 35.76 22.22 -31.99
CA THR A 965 36.28 23.55 -32.30
C THR A 965 37.79 23.54 -32.54
N ALA A 966 38.24 24.42 -33.43
CA ALA A 966 39.67 24.65 -33.67
C ALA A 966 40.43 25.01 -32.38
N VAL A 967 39.77 25.69 -31.43
CA VAL A 967 40.29 26.00 -30.08
C VAL A 967 40.54 24.72 -29.29
N GLN A 968 39.51 23.86 -29.13
CA GLN A 968 39.65 22.62 -28.36
C GLN A 968 40.66 21.66 -28.98
N GLN A 969 40.70 21.55 -30.31
CA GLN A 969 41.70 20.75 -31.02
C GLN A 969 43.11 21.26 -30.76
N SER A 970 43.31 22.58 -30.82
CA SER A 970 44.62 23.20 -30.61
C SER A 970 45.10 23.03 -29.16
N GLU A 971 44.23 23.29 -28.18
CA GLU A 971 44.55 23.13 -26.76
C GLU A 971 44.87 21.66 -26.42
N PHE A 972 44.06 20.72 -26.89
CA PHE A 972 44.28 19.30 -26.65
C PHE A 972 45.61 18.80 -27.25
N LEU A 973 45.95 19.18 -28.48
CA LEU A 973 47.20 18.74 -29.11
C LEU A 973 48.44 19.30 -28.41
N LEU A 974 48.38 20.55 -27.94
CA LEU A 974 49.48 21.14 -27.17
C LEU A 974 49.67 20.42 -25.83
N ASP A 975 48.58 20.13 -25.13
CA ASP A 975 48.61 19.42 -23.85
C ASP A 975 49.05 17.96 -24.04
N LEU A 976 48.64 17.30 -25.13
CA LEU A 976 49.10 15.95 -25.49
C LEU A 976 50.62 15.94 -25.76
N TYR A 977 51.15 16.94 -26.45
CA TYR A 977 52.58 17.00 -26.76
C TYR A 977 53.43 17.15 -25.50
N SER A 978 52.99 18.01 -24.57
CA SER A 978 53.59 18.14 -23.24
C SER A 978 53.59 16.79 -22.51
N HIS A 979 52.42 16.15 -22.44
CA HIS A 979 52.25 14.86 -21.75
C HIS A 979 53.11 13.75 -22.36
N VAL A 980 53.19 13.69 -23.70
CA VAL A 980 54.07 12.75 -24.41
C VAL A 980 55.52 13.00 -24.08
N LYS A 981 55.98 14.26 -24.06
CA LYS A 981 57.37 14.59 -23.75
C LYS A 981 57.74 14.25 -22.31
N ASP A 982 56.86 14.54 -21.36
CA ASP A 982 57.04 14.15 -19.96
C ASP A 982 57.10 12.62 -19.84
N TYR A 983 56.25 11.89 -20.56
CA TYR A 983 56.29 10.44 -20.61
C TYR A 983 57.57 9.87 -21.26
N GLU A 984 58.00 10.38 -22.42
CA GLU A 984 59.22 9.94 -23.11
C GLU A 984 60.47 10.18 -22.24
N THR A 985 60.49 11.28 -21.48
CA THR A 985 61.60 11.60 -20.56
C THR A 985 61.60 10.73 -19.31
N GLN A 986 60.43 10.40 -18.76
CA GLN A 986 60.30 9.53 -17.58
C GLN A 986 60.57 8.06 -17.89
N THR A 987 60.11 7.57 -19.04
CA THR A 987 60.16 6.13 -19.37
C THR A 987 61.27 5.75 -20.36
N GLY A 988 61.87 6.72 -21.05
CA GLY A 988 62.88 6.49 -22.09
C GLY A 988 62.33 5.87 -23.38
N ARG A 989 61.01 5.68 -23.51
CA ARG A 989 60.36 5.11 -24.69
C ARG A 989 60.01 6.23 -25.67
N SER A 990 60.25 6.04 -26.98
CA SER A 990 59.84 7.00 -28.01
C SER A 990 58.48 6.63 -28.62
N VAL A 991 57.54 7.56 -28.53
CA VAL A 991 56.12 7.41 -28.91
C VAL A 991 55.71 8.49 -29.93
N LEU A 992 56.45 9.59 -29.99
CA LEU A 992 56.12 10.74 -30.84
C LEU A 992 56.03 10.39 -32.34
N SER A 993 56.81 9.42 -32.81
CA SER A 993 56.80 8.97 -34.21
C SER A 993 55.47 8.30 -34.61
N ALA A 994 54.80 7.59 -33.68
CA ALA A 994 53.51 6.96 -33.93
C ALA A 994 52.36 8.00 -33.85
N LEU A 995 52.47 9.01 -32.99
CA LEU A 995 51.50 10.12 -32.90
C LEU A 995 51.69 11.20 -33.98
N GLN A 996 52.73 11.09 -34.82
CA GLN A 996 53.05 12.13 -35.80
C GLN A 996 51.90 12.35 -36.80
N THR A 997 51.20 11.29 -37.18
CA THR A 997 50.00 11.33 -38.03
C THR A 997 48.86 12.15 -37.41
N LEU A 998 48.70 12.05 -36.09
CA LEU A 998 47.68 12.74 -35.32
C LEU A 998 47.92 14.26 -35.34
N TYR A 999 49.15 14.70 -35.05
CA TYR A 999 49.54 16.11 -35.17
C TYR A 999 49.38 16.62 -36.60
N GLN A 1000 49.69 15.82 -37.63
CA GLN A 1000 49.56 16.25 -39.03
C GLN A 1000 48.10 16.44 -39.48
N SER A 1001 47.17 15.64 -38.94
CA SER A 1001 45.78 15.56 -39.40
C SER A 1001 44.87 16.74 -38.97
N ALA A 1002 45.04 17.27 -37.76
CA ALA A 1002 44.21 18.31 -37.17
C ALA A 1002 45.06 19.31 -36.36
N PRO A 1003 44.61 20.54 -36.10
CA PRO A 1003 43.37 21.16 -36.58
C PRO A 1003 43.50 21.67 -38.03
N ALA A 1004 42.40 22.15 -38.63
CA ALA A 1004 42.42 22.83 -39.93
C ALA A 1004 42.95 24.28 -39.82
N GLU A 1005 42.70 24.92 -38.68
CA GLU A 1005 43.20 26.21 -38.25
C GLU A 1005 43.65 26.07 -36.79
N TRP A 1006 44.83 26.60 -36.45
CA TRP A 1006 45.29 26.64 -35.06
C TRP A 1006 44.70 27.84 -34.34
N VAL A 1007 44.20 27.68 -33.12
CA VAL A 1007 43.77 28.80 -32.28
C VAL A 1007 44.49 28.73 -30.95
N ILE A 1008 45.24 29.77 -30.60
CA ILE A 1008 46.18 29.72 -29.45
C ILE A 1008 46.04 30.94 -28.58
N ASP A 1009 45.95 30.68 -27.28
CA ASP A 1009 45.97 31.68 -26.23
C ASP A 1009 47.37 31.79 -25.60
N LEU A 1010 48.19 32.74 -26.05
CA LEU A 1010 49.56 32.92 -25.52
C LEU A 1010 49.58 33.45 -24.07
N SER A 1011 48.44 33.93 -23.55
CA SER A 1011 48.34 34.27 -22.12
C SER A 1011 48.25 33.03 -21.22
N LYS A 1012 47.97 31.84 -21.80
CA LYS A 1012 47.76 30.58 -21.06
C LYS A 1012 48.73 29.46 -21.44
N ARG A 1013 49.45 29.57 -22.56
CA ARG A 1013 50.32 28.53 -23.11
C ARG A 1013 51.61 29.14 -23.65
N LYS A 1014 52.71 28.40 -23.53
CA LYS A 1014 54.04 28.84 -23.96
C LYS A 1014 54.20 28.72 -25.48
N ALA A 1015 54.73 29.74 -26.14
CA ALA A 1015 55.03 29.72 -27.57
C ALA A 1015 56.05 28.63 -27.94
N SER A 1016 56.93 28.25 -27.00
CA SER A 1016 57.96 27.22 -27.21
C SER A 1016 57.37 25.83 -27.44
N LEU A 1017 56.32 25.46 -26.70
CA LEU A 1017 55.60 24.20 -26.91
C LEU A 1017 54.89 24.19 -28.27
N PHE A 1018 54.30 25.32 -28.66
CA PHE A 1018 53.63 25.44 -29.95
C PHE A 1018 54.61 25.34 -31.13
N LEU A 1019 55.79 25.95 -31.03
CA LEU A 1019 56.84 25.85 -32.04
C LEU A 1019 57.22 24.38 -32.31
N GLU A 1020 57.37 23.57 -31.25
CA GLU A 1020 57.71 22.16 -31.38
C GLU A 1020 56.59 21.34 -32.04
N VAL A 1021 55.32 21.64 -31.75
CA VAL A 1021 54.18 20.99 -32.41
C VAL A 1021 54.06 21.40 -33.88
N LEU A 1022 54.37 22.66 -34.22
CA LEU A 1022 54.39 23.15 -35.60
C LEU A 1022 55.44 22.45 -36.47
N LYS A 1023 56.61 22.11 -35.90
CA LYS A 1023 57.67 21.36 -36.61
C LYS A 1023 57.22 19.96 -37.05
N LEU A 1024 56.20 19.40 -36.40
CA LEU A 1024 55.63 18.09 -36.76
C LEU A 1024 54.65 18.15 -37.94
N GLN A 1025 54.19 19.35 -38.33
CA GLN A 1025 53.26 19.55 -39.44
C GLN A 1025 53.97 19.36 -40.78
N THR A 1026 53.28 18.73 -41.73
CA THR A 1026 53.76 18.58 -43.11
C THR A 1026 53.36 19.76 -44.01
N VAL A 1027 52.34 20.52 -43.61
CA VAL A 1027 51.80 21.66 -44.35
C VAL A 1027 51.61 22.85 -43.39
N LYS A 1028 51.91 24.06 -43.85
CA LYS A 1028 51.66 25.29 -43.08
C LYS A 1028 50.15 25.54 -42.98
N LYS A 1029 49.66 25.80 -41.77
CA LYS A 1029 48.23 26.03 -41.48
C LYS A 1029 48.00 27.46 -40.95
N PRO A 1030 46.79 28.02 -41.11
CA PRO A 1030 46.45 29.32 -40.53
C PRO A 1030 46.46 29.23 -39.00
N VAL A 1031 46.88 30.32 -38.34
CA VAL A 1031 46.93 30.45 -36.89
C VAL A 1031 46.18 31.71 -36.44
N LYS A 1032 45.23 31.53 -35.53
CA LYS A 1032 44.49 32.59 -34.86
C LYS A 1032 45.00 32.77 -33.44
N LEU A 1033 45.48 33.97 -33.12
CA LEU A 1033 46.01 34.30 -31.81
C LEU A 1033 44.97 35.02 -30.95
N MET A 1034 44.82 34.53 -29.73
CA MET A 1034 44.09 35.13 -28.62
C MET A 1034 45.07 35.41 -27.49
N GLY A 1035 44.88 36.48 -26.71
CA GLY A 1035 45.75 36.81 -25.55
C GLY A 1035 47.22 37.08 -25.92
N TRP A 1036 47.74 38.26 -25.61
CA TRP A 1036 49.15 38.59 -25.84
C TRP A 1036 49.87 38.82 -24.52
N THR A 1037 51.13 38.41 -24.43
CA THR A 1037 52.01 38.71 -23.30
C THR A 1037 53.02 39.78 -23.71
N ASP A 1038 53.25 40.77 -22.86
CA ASP A 1038 54.27 41.81 -23.10
C ASP A 1038 55.70 41.28 -22.80
N GLU A 1039 55.84 39.98 -22.53
CA GLU A 1039 57.12 39.33 -22.26
C GLU A 1039 57.92 39.16 -23.55
N GLU A 1040 59.00 39.95 -23.68
CA GLU A 1040 59.90 39.96 -24.84
C GLU A 1040 60.40 38.55 -25.24
N GLY A 1041 60.57 37.67 -24.25
CA GLY A 1041 60.97 36.27 -24.47
C GLY A 1041 59.92 35.42 -25.20
N GLU A 1042 58.65 35.49 -24.80
CA GLU A 1042 57.55 34.77 -25.46
C GLU A 1042 57.30 35.32 -26.88
N VAL A 1043 57.40 36.64 -27.06
CA VAL A 1043 57.29 37.29 -28.39
C VAL A 1043 58.40 36.80 -29.31
N ARG A 1044 59.65 36.74 -28.82
CA ARG A 1044 60.79 36.26 -29.62
C ARG A 1044 60.63 34.80 -30.02
N ILE A 1045 60.16 33.94 -29.11
CA ILE A 1045 59.90 32.53 -29.39
C ILE A 1045 58.75 32.39 -30.40
N PHE A 1046 57.69 33.20 -30.28
CA PHE A 1046 56.59 33.19 -31.25
C PHE A 1046 57.03 33.62 -32.65
N LEU A 1047 57.96 34.58 -32.78
CA LEU A 1047 58.54 34.96 -34.08
C LEU A 1047 59.21 33.77 -34.79
N GLU A 1048 59.73 32.80 -34.04
CA GLU A 1048 60.30 31.57 -34.59
C GLU A 1048 59.23 30.60 -35.13
N CYS A 1049 57.95 30.77 -34.75
CA CYS A 1049 56.83 30.00 -35.30
C CYS A 1049 56.42 30.47 -36.70
N LEU A 1050 56.64 31.75 -37.05
CA LEU A 1050 56.20 32.36 -38.31
C LEU A 1050 56.58 31.58 -39.59
N PRO A 1051 57.79 30.99 -39.71
CA PRO A 1051 58.15 30.19 -40.88
C PRO A 1051 57.24 28.97 -41.11
N TYR A 1052 56.53 28.49 -40.09
CA TYR A 1052 55.67 27.31 -40.13
C TYR A 1052 54.16 27.65 -40.27
N ILE A 1053 53.81 28.93 -40.30
CA ILE A 1053 52.43 29.44 -40.34
C ILE A 1053 52.10 29.92 -41.76
N SER A 1054 50.89 29.65 -42.26
CA SER A 1054 50.45 30.12 -43.59
C SER A 1054 49.78 31.49 -43.55
N GLU A 1055 48.99 31.75 -42.51
CA GLU A 1055 48.24 32.99 -42.31
C GLU A 1055 48.10 33.26 -40.80
N LEU A 1056 48.22 34.52 -40.38
CA LEU A 1056 48.13 34.92 -38.97
C LEU A 1056 46.92 35.84 -38.75
N GLY A 1057 45.94 35.37 -37.98
CA GLY A 1057 44.76 36.14 -37.58
C GLY A 1057 44.82 36.59 -36.10
N CYS A 1058 44.32 37.79 -35.81
CA CYS A 1058 44.18 38.29 -34.43
C CYS A 1058 42.75 38.79 -34.20
N ASP A 1059 42.12 38.36 -33.10
CA ASP A 1059 40.69 38.59 -32.84
C ASP A 1059 40.26 40.06 -32.61
N TYR A 1060 41.21 41.01 -32.51
CA TYR A 1060 40.91 42.43 -32.27
C TYR A 1060 41.19 43.38 -33.44
N LEU A 1061 41.65 42.91 -34.60
CA LEU A 1061 42.09 43.80 -35.69
C LEU A 1061 41.10 44.00 -36.84
N TRP A 1062 39.88 43.48 -36.72
CA TRP A 1062 38.78 43.76 -37.66
C TRP A 1062 37.62 44.46 -36.96
N VAL A 1063 37.90 45.50 -36.16
CA VAL A 1063 36.84 46.38 -35.63
C VAL A 1063 36.62 47.51 -36.61
N SER A 1064 35.39 47.62 -37.14
CA SER A 1064 34.94 48.69 -38.03
C SER A 1064 34.89 50.07 -37.37
N GLU A 1065 35.12 50.15 -36.05
CA GLU A 1065 35.10 51.36 -35.21
C GLU A 1065 36.36 51.48 -34.34
N TRP A 1066 36.90 52.69 -34.20
CA TRP A 1066 38.08 52.97 -33.37
C TRP A 1066 37.66 53.29 -31.93
N VAL A 1067 38.34 52.71 -30.93
CA VAL A 1067 38.11 53.02 -29.51
C VAL A 1067 39.34 53.72 -28.93
N ILE A 1068 39.15 54.89 -28.33
CA ILE A 1068 40.24 55.79 -27.94
C ILE A 1068 40.03 56.31 -26.53
N ASP A 1069 41.06 56.15 -25.71
CA ASP A 1069 41.10 56.59 -24.32
C ASP A 1069 42.07 57.78 -24.17
N LEU A 1070 41.52 58.99 -24.04
CA LEU A 1070 42.29 60.22 -23.90
C LEU A 1070 42.97 60.34 -22.53
N SER A 1071 42.54 59.57 -21.52
CA SER A 1071 43.20 59.54 -20.21
C SER A 1071 44.58 58.89 -20.25
N LYS A 1072 44.86 58.11 -21.30
CA LYS A 1072 46.12 57.36 -21.45
C LYS A 1072 47.04 57.93 -22.53
N ARG A 1073 46.55 58.75 -23.46
CA ARG A 1073 47.31 59.27 -24.60
C ARG A 1073 46.85 60.67 -24.99
N LYS A 1074 47.79 61.56 -25.31
CA LYS A 1074 47.49 62.96 -25.72
C LYS A 1074 46.74 63.04 -27.05
N ALA A 1075 45.75 63.94 -27.12
CA ALA A 1075 44.96 64.19 -28.33
C ALA A 1075 45.81 64.63 -29.54
N SER A 1076 46.96 65.28 -29.33
CA SER A 1076 47.85 65.73 -30.41
C SER A 1076 48.47 64.58 -31.22
N LEU A 1077 48.77 63.45 -30.58
CA LEU A 1077 49.23 62.24 -31.28
C LEU A 1077 48.10 61.61 -32.10
N PHE A 1078 46.87 61.71 -31.61
CA PHE A 1078 45.70 61.19 -32.31
C PHE A 1078 45.42 61.99 -33.60
N LEU A 1079 45.58 63.32 -33.57
CA LEU A 1079 45.45 64.17 -34.76
C LEU A 1079 46.43 63.79 -35.87
N GLU A 1080 47.71 63.56 -35.53
CA GLU A 1080 48.72 63.14 -36.52
C GLU A 1080 48.41 61.77 -37.14
N VAL A 1081 47.88 60.83 -36.35
CA VAL A 1081 47.43 59.52 -36.86
C VAL A 1081 46.22 59.66 -37.79
N LEU A 1082 45.28 60.57 -37.47
CA LEU A 1082 44.10 60.82 -38.30
C LEU A 1082 44.42 61.49 -39.64
N LYS A 1083 45.40 62.40 -39.69
CA LYS A 1083 45.85 63.04 -40.94
C LYS A 1083 46.39 62.04 -41.97
N LEU A 1084 46.91 60.90 -41.52
CA LEU A 1084 47.45 59.85 -42.38
C LEU A 1084 46.37 58.96 -43.02
N GLN A 1085 45.10 59.12 -42.65
CA GLN A 1085 44.00 58.29 -43.12
C GLN A 1085 43.44 58.76 -44.48
N ARG A 1086 43.14 57.82 -45.37
CA ARG A 1086 42.47 58.10 -46.67
C ARG A 1086 40.94 58.15 -46.59
N VAL A 1087 40.34 57.58 -45.54
CA VAL A 1087 38.88 57.47 -45.35
C VAL A 1087 38.53 57.71 -43.88
N LYS A 1088 37.50 58.52 -43.62
CA LYS A 1088 37.03 58.83 -42.26
C LYS A 1088 36.43 57.60 -41.57
N LYS A 1089 36.86 57.28 -40.36
CA LYS A 1089 36.35 56.14 -39.57
C LYS A 1089 35.53 56.59 -38.35
N PRO A 1090 34.57 55.78 -37.87
CA PRO A 1090 33.83 56.05 -36.64
C PRO A 1090 34.72 55.85 -35.42
N VAL A 1091 34.63 56.77 -34.45
CA VAL A 1091 35.47 56.84 -33.25
C VAL A 1091 34.61 56.82 -31.99
N LYS A 1092 35.01 56.01 -31.02
CA LYS A 1092 34.47 55.91 -29.68
C LYS A 1092 35.48 56.48 -28.67
N LEU A 1093 35.10 57.54 -27.98
CA LEU A 1093 35.95 58.26 -27.03
C LEU A 1093 35.67 57.85 -25.58
N MET A 1094 36.72 57.75 -24.76
CA MET A 1094 36.64 57.58 -23.31
C MET A 1094 37.75 58.39 -22.61
N GLY A 1095 37.53 58.74 -21.33
CA GLY A 1095 38.56 59.36 -20.49
C GLY A 1095 38.98 60.78 -20.88
N TRP A 1096 38.09 61.57 -21.49
CA TRP A 1096 38.38 62.96 -21.88
C TRP A 1096 38.31 63.94 -20.70
N THR A 1097 38.98 65.09 -20.85
CA THR A 1097 38.88 66.23 -19.94
C THR A 1097 38.09 67.37 -20.58
N ASP A 1098 37.52 68.23 -19.75
CA ASP A 1098 36.82 69.45 -20.18
C ASP A 1098 37.81 70.65 -20.23
N GLU A 1099 39.13 70.39 -20.26
CA GLU A 1099 40.14 71.43 -20.37
C GLU A 1099 40.10 72.07 -21.78
N GLU A 1100 40.01 73.40 -21.83
CA GLU A 1100 39.83 74.17 -23.06
C GLU A 1100 40.89 73.85 -24.15
N GLY A 1101 42.11 73.52 -23.73
CA GLY A 1101 43.20 73.11 -24.63
C GLY A 1101 43.04 71.72 -25.25
N GLU A 1102 42.49 70.74 -24.52
CA GLU A 1102 42.21 69.40 -25.06
C GLU A 1102 40.98 69.42 -25.98
N VAL A 1103 39.96 70.21 -25.62
CA VAL A 1103 38.78 70.47 -26.46
C VAL A 1103 39.21 71.08 -27.80
N TRP A 1104 40.14 72.03 -27.78
CA TRP A 1104 40.69 72.67 -28.99
C TRP A 1104 41.40 71.70 -29.94
N ILE A 1105 42.30 70.86 -29.41
CA ILE A 1105 43.03 69.88 -30.22
C ILE A 1105 42.08 68.82 -30.79
N PHE A 1106 41.03 68.48 -30.05
CA PHE A 1106 40.02 67.54 -30.52
C PHE A 1106 39.13 68.13 -31.64
N LEU A 1107 38.82 69.44 -31.62
CA LEU A 1107 38.11 70.11 -32.72
C LEU A 1107 38.85 69.97 -34.05
N GLU A 1108 40.19 70.01 -34.04
CA GLU A 1108 41.02 69.80 -35.24
C GLU A 1108 40.95 68.35 -35.76
N CYS A 1109 40.56 67.38 -34.93
CA CYS A 1109 40.44 65.97 -35.31
C CYS A 1109 39.12 65.68 -36.05
N LEU A 1110 38.06 66.45 -35.80
CA LEU A 1110 36.70 66.20 -36.32
C LEU A 1110 36.59 66.08 -37.84
N PRO A 1111 37.33 66.84 -38.68
CA PRO A 1111 37.28 66.70 -40.12
C PRO A 1111 37.69 65.30 -40.62
N TYR A 1112 38.41 64.53 -39.81
CA TYR A 1112 38.93 63.20 -40.16
C TYR A 1112 38.09 62.05 -39.56
N ILE A 1113 37.06 62.36 -38.76
CA ILE A 1113 36.19 61.39 -38.07
C ILE A 1113 34.84 61.31 -38.79
N SER A 1114 34.28 60.11 -38.95
CA SER A 1114 32.96 59.95 -39.59
C SER A 1114 31.79 59.85 -38.61
N GLN A 1115 32.02 59.34 -37.39
CA GLN A 1115 31.03 59.32 -36.31
C GLN A 1115 31.73 59.41 -34.97
N LEU A 1116 31.15 60.13 -34.00
CA LEU A 1116 31.68 60.23 -32.64
C LEU A 1116 30.71 59.62 -31.62
N ARG A 1117 31.18 58.65 -30.85
CA ARG A 1117 30.45 57.98 -29.77
C ARG A 1117 31.25 58.05 -28.47
N PHE A 1118 30.59 57.95 -27.32
CA PHE A 1118 31.25 57.99 -26.01
C PHE A 1118 31.04 56.68 -25.26
N ILE A 1119 32.10 56.12 -24.69
CA ILE A 1119 32.05 54.87 -23.92
C ILE A 1119 32.05 55.17 -22.42
N PRO A 1120 31.07 54.67 -21.64
CA PRO A 1120 31.04 54.85 -20.20
C PRO A 1120 32.19 54.09 -19.49
N PRO A 1121 32.72 54.59 -18.36
CA PRO A 1121 33.74 53.88 -17.59
C PRO A 1121 33.22 52.53 -17.09
N LYS A 1122 34.02 51.45 -17.25
CA LYS A 1122 33.59 50.06 -16.97
C LYS A 1122 33.32 49.72 -15.49
N HIS A 1123 33.59 50.64 -14.55
CA HIS A 1123 33.35 50.44 -13.12
C HIS A 1123 32.59 51.64 -12.53
N GLN A 1124 31.25 51.60 -12.60
CA GLN A 1124 30.31 52.26 -11.66
C GLN A 1124 28.87 52.07 -12.20
N MET A 1125 28.20 51.00 -11.78
CA MET A 1125 26.74 50.89 -11.92
C MET A 1125 26.11 51.85 -10.90
N GLY A 1126 25.66 53.02 -11.37
CA GLY A 1126 24.96 53.99 -10.51
C GLY A 1126 24.83 55.41 -11.08
N LEU A 1127 25.64 55.81 -12.06
CA LEU A 1127 25.74 57.20 -12.55
C LEU A 1127 25.26 57.37 -14.01
N SER A 1128 24.15 56.72 -14.38
CA SER A 1128 23.60 56.82 -15.75
C SER A 1128 23.28 58.27 -16.14
N GLU A 1129 22.76 59.08 -15.20
CA GLU A 1129 22.38 60.47 -15.49
C GLU A 1129 23.52 61.48 -15.39
N GLU A 1130 24.44 61.34 -14.44
CA GLU A 1130 25.66 62.17 -14.41
C GLU A 1130 26.53 61.96 -15.66
N TRP A 1131 26.62 60.71 -16.13
CA TRP A 1131 27.31 60.38 -17.38
C TRP A 1131 26.65 61.04 -18.59
N LYS A 1132 25.32 60.96 -18.71
CA LYS A 1132 24.58 61.64 -19.78
C LYS A 1132 24.74 63.16 -19.70
N THR A 1133 24.74 63.73 -18.49
CA THR A 1133 24.95 65.17 -18.26
C THR A 1133 26.34 65.60 -18.67
N ARG A 1134 27.39 64.83 -18.31
CA ARG A 1134 28.78 65.11 -18.70
C ARG A 1134 29.02 64.99 -20.20
N VAL A 1135 28.44 63.97 -20.84
CA VAL A 1135 28.47 63.85 -22.30
C VAL A 1135 27.74 65.02 -22.98
N SER A 1136 26.65 65.50 -22.39
CA SER A 1136 25.88 66.62 -22.94
C SER A 1136 26.62 67.95 -22.76
N SER A 1137 27.21 68.22 -21.60
CA SER A 1137 28.05 69.40 -21.35
C SER A 1137 29.22 69.47 -22.32
N PHE A 1138 29.96 68.37 -22.49
CA PHE A 1138 31.10 68.34 -23.41
C PHE A 1138 30.71 68.56 -24.87
N LYS A 1139 29.54 68.04 -25.30
CA LYS A 1139 28.99 68.33 -26.63
C LYS A 1139 28.64 69.81 -26.81
N MET A 1140 28.13 70.45 -25.75
CA MET A 1140 27.77 71.87 -25.76
C MET A 1140 29.02 72.75 -25.81
N ASP A 1141 30.04 72.46 -25.02
CA ASP A 1141 31.33 73.17 -25.05
C ASP A 1141 32.01 73.07 -26.42
N LEU A 1142 31.98 71.88 -27.04
CA LEU A 1142 32.47 71.68 -28.40
C LEU A 1142 31.70 72.53 -29.44
N CYS A 1143 30.39 72.71 -29.27
CA CYS A 1143 29.58 73.54 -30.17
C CYS A 1143 29.83 75.03 -29.97
N LEU A 1144 29.93 75.49 -28.71
CA LEU A 1144 30.21 76.88 -28.37
C LEU A 1144 31.60 77.29 -28.86
N GLN A 1145 32.63 76.50 -28.55
CA GLN A 1145 34.01 76.78 -28.98
C GLN A 1145 34.17 76.70 -30.51
N GLY A 1146 33.46 75.78 -31.17
CA GLY A 1146 33.38 75.72 -32.63
C GLY A 1146 32.73 76.96 -33.26
N ALA A 1147 31.76 77.59 -32.60
CA ALA A 1147 31.09 78.81 -33.07
C ALA A 1147 31.94 80.09 -32.91
N PHE A 1148 32.86 80.13 -31.93
CA PHE A 1148 33.81 81.24 -31.73
C PHE A 1148 35.01 81.20 -32.69
N TYR A 1149 35.24 80.08 -33.38
CA TYR A 1149 36.28 79.93 -34.39
C TYR A 1149 35.91 80.73 -35.66
N GLU A 1150 36.84 81.56 -36.17
CA GLU A 1150 36.70 82.50 -37.31
C GLU A 1150 35.46 82.34 -38.21
N LYS A 1151 34.79 83.46 -38.51
CA LYS A 1151 33.45 83.55 -39.15
C LYS A 1151 33.19 82.63 -40.37
N GLU A 1152 34.20 82.31 -41.18
CA GLU A 1152 34.08 81.38 -42.33
C GLU A 1152 34.35 79.91 -41.98
N THR A 1153 35.18 79.62 -40.97
CA THR A 1153 35.61 78.26 -40.61
C THR A 1153 34.74 77.67 -39.49
N GLY A 1154 34.21 78.51 -38.58
CA GLY A 1154 33.27 78.10 -37.53
C GLY A 1154 32.00 77.46 -38.08
N GLN A 1155 31.40 78.00 -39.15
CA GLN A 1155 30.23 77.39 -39.80
C GLN A 1155 30.52 75.97 -40.34
N LYS A 1156 31.73 75.75 -40.85
CA LYS A 1156 32.15 74.46 -41.43
C LYS A 1156 32.46 73.42 -40.36
N ILE A 1157 33.05 73.85 -39.25
CA ILE A 1157 33.33 73.02 -38.07
C ILE A 1157 32.01 72.62 -37.40
N THR A 1158 31.11 73.57 -37.12
CA THR A 1158 29.81 73.31 -36.51
C THR A 1158 28.95 72.37 -37.37
N GLY A 1159 28.91 72.59 -38.70
CA GLY A 1159 28.21 71.68 -39.62
C GLY A 1159 28.81 70.26 -39.66
N THR A 1160 30.14 70.14 -39.59
CA THR A 1160 30.82 68.84 -39.51
C THR A 1160 30.55 68.15 -38.16
N LEU A 1161 30.50 68.91 -37.08
CA LEU A 1161 30.27 68.44 -35.70
C LEU A 1161 28.84 67.88 -35.55
N ILE A 1162 27.83 68.59 -36.05
CA ILE A 1162 26.44 68.11 -36.11
C ILE A 1162 26.34 66.81 -36.96
N SER A 1163 27.04 66.75 -38.09
CA SER A 1163 27.05 65.55 -38.94
C SER A 1163 27.72 64.34 -38.28
N ALA A 1164 28.74 64.56 -37.45
CA ALA A 1164 29.50 63.53 -36.75
C ALA A 1164 28.81 63.02 -35.47
N LEU A 1165 27.98 63.86 -34.82
CA LEU A 1165 27.30 63.53 -33.56
C LEU A 1165 26.04 62.67 -33.71
N ARG A 1166 25.47 62.56 -34.92
CA ARG A 1166 24.23 61.82 -35.25
C ARG A 1166 23.23 61.76 -34.08
N LEU A 1167 22.51 62.86 -33.86
CA LEU A 1167 21.37 62.87 -32.95
C LEU A 1167 20.27 62.01 -33.59
N ASP A 1168 20.10 60.79 -33.10
CA ASP A 1168 19.41 59.70 -33.79
C ASP A 1168 17.87 59.88 -33.85
N THR A 1169 17.30 60.89 -33.20
CA THR A 1169 15.86 61.21 -33.24
C THR A 1169 15.58 62.71 -33.41
N ALA A 1170 14.50 63.06 -34.12
CA ALA A 1170 14.07 64.45 -34.32
C ALA A 1170 13.78 65.18 -32.98
N VAL A 1171 13.39 64.43 -31.95
CA VAL A 1171 13.16 64.95 -30.58
C VAL A 1171 14.48 65.35 -29.92
N GLN A 1172 15.50 64.50 -29.97
CA GLN A 1172 16.84 64.82 -29.43
C GLN A 1172 17.51 65.97 -30.18
N GLN A 1173 17.29 66.09 -31.49
CA GLN A 1173 17.73 67.25 -32.26
C GLN A 1173 17.06 68.54 -31.80
N SER A 1174 15.75 68.49 -31.54
CA SER A 1174 14.96 69.64 -31.11
C SER A 1174 15.30 70.08 -29.69
N GLU A 1175 15.44 69.14 -28.74
CA GLU A 1175 15.85 69.44 -27.36
C GLU A 1175 17.28 69.98 -27.29
N PHE A 1176 18.23 69.36 -28.00
CA PHE A 1176 19.61 69.85 -28.05
C PHE A 1176 19.72 71.26 -28.64
N LEU A 1177 18.96 71.57 -29.71
CA LEU A 1177 18.93 72.93 -30.28
C LEU A 1177 18.26 73.95 -29.35
N LEU A 1178 17.22 73.54 -28.61
CA LEU A 1178 16.57 74.39 -27.60
C LEU A 1178 17.50 74.67 -26.41
N ASP A 1179 18.23 73.66 -25.93
CA ASP A 1179 19.22 73.82 -24.87
C ASP A 1179 20.38 74.73 -25.33
N LEU A 1180 20.87 74.54 -26.55
CA LEU A 1180 21.92 75.40 -27.14
C LEU A 1180 21.44 76.85 -27.26
N TYR A 1181 20.22 77.06 -27.74
CA TYR A 1181 19.62 78.40 -27.82
C TYR A 1181 19.40 79.03 -26.43
N SER A 1182 19.05 78.23 -25.41
CA SER A 1182 18.86 78.71 -24.04
C SER A 1182 20.16 79.21 -23.41
N HIS A 1183 21.28 78.51 -23.65
CA HIS A 1183 22.59 78.87 -23.11
C HIS A 1183 23.22 80.05 -23.85
N VAL A 1184 22.94 80.22 -25.14
CA VAL A 1184 23.45 81.33 -25.97
C VAL A 1184 22.73 82.66 -25.67
N LYS A 1185 21.50 82.61 -25.13
CA LYS A 1185 20.69 83.80 -24.89
C LYS A 1185 21.27 84.75 -23.84
N GLU A 1186 22.23 84.29 -23.03
CA GLU A 1186 22.85 85.08 -21.97
C GLU A 1186 24.19 85.72 -22.38
N ASP A 1187 24.85 85.29 -23.48
CA ASP A 1187 26.14 85.85 -23.90
C ASP A 1187 26.25 86.07 -25.43
N SER A 1188 26.10 87.34 -25.82
CA SER A 1188 26.51 87.98 -27.09
C SER A 1188 25.73 87.66 -28.39
N ASP A 1189 25.36 88.73 -29.12
CA ASP A 1189 24.71 88.72 -30.44
C ASP A 1189 25.51 87.99 -31.55
N ILE A 1190 26.77 87.63 -31.28
CA ILE A 1190 27.68 87.01 -32.25
C ILE A 1190 27.33 85.54 -32.49
N VAL A 1191 26.84 84.82 -31.47
CA VAL A 1191 26.53 83.38 -31.60
C VAL A 1191 25.17 83.15 -32.26
N ILE A 1192 24.21 84.07 -32.09
CA ILE A 1192 22.86 83.97 -32.69
C ILE A 1192 22.91 84.04 -34.23
N ILE A 1193 23.83 84.81 -34.80
CA ILE A 1193 23.98 84.91 -36.28
C ILE A 1193 24.56 83.62 -36.86
N SER A 1194 25.38 82.88 -36.11
CA SER A 1194 25.96 81.61 -36.55
C SER A 1194 24.99 80.42 -36.42
N LEU A 1195 23.97 80.52 -35.56
CA LEU A 1195 22.95 79.48 -35.32
C LEU A 1195 21.67 79.62 -36.16
N GLN A 1196 21.57 80.63 -37.02
CA GLN A 1196 20.36 80.93 -37.79
C GLN A 1196 20.15 80.02 -39.03
N PHE A 1197 20.81 78.86 -39.10
CA PHE A 1197 20.80 77.94 -40.25
C PHE A 1197 20.30 76.54 -39.91
#